data_AF-A0A8T2VPA6-F1
#
_entry.id   AF-A0A8T2VPA6-F1
#
_cell.length_a   1.000
_cell.length_b   1.000
_cell.length_c   1.000
_cell.angle_alpha   90.00
_cell.angle_beta   90.00
_cell.angle_gamma   90.00
#
_symmetry.space_group_name_H-M   'P 1'
#
loop_
_entity.id
_entity.type
_entity.pdbx_description
1 polymer ?
#
loop_
_entity_poly.entity_id
_entity_poly.type
_entity_poly.pdbx_seq_one_letter_code
_entity_poly.pdbx_strand_id
1 'polypeptide(L)'
;MGIIKTRDKALVSLLLGLAVAFLITPDDIFGQFLQTLSPDSRCPLGYGEIDATTTSWDHSHAQNAIKNSPSTPSLSSSSITLYYNCTVYTGQTNQPTAEAFAVLGNKFLAVGSLDHVHSSLSDTSSNIKLVDLKGAFVTPGLIDAHLHLISGGLSLNRLDLRHVASKQQFIDALHAAIKAAASPGDWIQGANWDESKWEGGDVPSAAWINQISPNNPVFLTRMDAHQAVVNDLAMKLANLTAATPDPPGGVITRDAITRNPTGLLSDAAMLLVSSSIPPKTVDQRQSGFLAAQEHLLSLGITSVHDMGRIAFLEGEDAAWEDLEEVYLPAADDGSLKLRINMFVPLRTWRRLAERVKHVGTRHPGGKLMWGGVKEFYDGSLGSRTALMHERYSDQNHTIGQSDGDGRSDNTDNTSRENNEGEAEEEEKQLVGTRTVDKAVFKEQLEGAHKAGLQIAVHAIGDRAVDEVVEAYAGLENLEIGNKGKEGEDLNYKTIRHLRHRIEHAQHTKNSAIVRAKMGQLGIVITPNPLHLLADQNILESRLGKERVDHGAYAFKTLCSPHSSSLEKQASSKKKEDEKEEVGGRDKGDVTVCAFASDWPVVPLNPALTLHAASFQPRKESVPLTEAFIGITSGAAFVGHREKDIGSIRPELLADFVVFQSDIMENSTLNDADVSQTFIDGVCVFGLCEGGVEKEGMQNEDSDDRESKNLKVEL
;
A
#
# COMPACT_ATOMS: atom_id res chain seq x y z
N MET A 1 -50.29 4.20 -38.09
CA MET A 1 -50.40 5.30 -37.10
C MET A 1 -49.04 5.39 -36.42
N GLY A 2 -48.28 6.47 -36.37
CA GLY A 2 -48.45 7.86 -36.80
C GLY A 2 -47.05 8.51 -36.74
N ILE A 3 -46.93 9.63 -37.42
CA ILE A 3 -45.69 10.38 -37.70
C ILE A 3 -45.07 10.97 -36.43
N ILE A 4 -43.76 10.79 -36.22
CA ILE A 4 -42.91 11.83 -35.60
C ILE A 4 -41.70 12.06 -36.52
N LYS A 5 -41.61 13.30 -37.01
CA LYS A 5 -40.43 13.91 -37.62
C LYS A 5 -39.56 14.45 -36.49
N THR A 6 -38.30 14.05 -36.40
CA THR A 6 -37.25 14.87 -35.78
C THR A 6 -35.94 14.70 -36.55
N ARG A 7 -35.27 15.84 -36.77
CA ARG A 7 -34.02 15.99 -37.52
C ARG A 7 -32.88 15.57 -36.62
N ASP A 8 -32.24 14.44 -36.92
CA ASP A 8 -30.83 14.27 -36.56
C ASP A 8 -30.13 13.33 -37.54
N LYS A 9 -29.21 13.86 -38.35
CA LYS A 9 -28.49 13.10 -39.38
C LYS A 9 -27.28 12.34 -38.83
N ALA A 10 -27.02 12.38 -37.52
CA ALA A 10 -25.96 11.62 -36.88
C ALA A 10 -26.39 10.21 -36.41
N LEU A 11 -27.70 9.98 -36.16
CA LEU A 11 -28.18 8.68 -35.65
C LEU A 11 -28.49 7.65 -36.76
N VAL A 12 -28.70 8.10 -38.00
CA VAL A 12 -29.05 7.22 -39.15
C VAL A 12 -27.80 6.62 -39.82
N SER A 13 -26.61 7.23 -39.67
CA SER A 13 -25.35 6.59 -40.10
C SER A 13 -24.79 5.60 -39.07
N LEU A 14 -25.14 5.73 -37.79
CA LEU A 14 -24.70 4.80 -36.74
C LEU A 14 -25.56 3.51 -36.72
N LEU A 15 -26.83 3.59 -37.14
CA LEU A 15 -27.75 2.44 -37.22
C LEU A 15 -27.75 1.70 -38.58
N LEU A 16 -27.07 2.22 -39.61
CA LEU A 16 -26.82 1.49 -40.87
C LEU A 16 -25.41 0.92 -41.00
N GLY A 17 -24.48 1.27 -40.09
CA GLY A 17 -23.14 0.67 -40.02
C GLY A 17 -23.06 -0.64 -39.23
N LEU A 18 -24.11 -1.01 -38.49
CA LEU A 18 -24.16 -2.18 -37.61
C LEU A 18 -25.08 -3.31 -38.11
N ALA A 19 -25.57 -3.25 -39.36
CA ALA A 19 -26.55 -4.22 -39.88
C ALA A 19 -26.20 -4.88 -41.24
N VAL A 20 -24.95 -4.81 -41.72
CA VAL A 20 -24.53 -5.53 -42.96
C VAL A 20 -23.17 -6.22 -42.81
N ALA A 21 -22.95 -6.90 -41.68
CA ALA A 21 -21.88 -7.89 -41.53
C ALA A 21 -22.28 -9.10 -40.67
N PHE A 22 -23.58 -9.42 -40.62
CA PHE A 22 -24.09 -10.69 -40.11
C PHE A 22 -25.25 -11.13 -41.00
N LEU A 23 -24.95 -11.99 -41.97
CA LEU A 23 -25.86 -12.95 -42.60
C LEU A 23 -25.04 -13.86 -43.54
N ILE A 24 -24.10 -14.61 -42.96
CA ILE A 24 -23.69 -15.92 -43.48
C ILE A 24 -23.66 -16.85 -42.27
N THR A 25 -24.42 -17.93 -42.36
CA THR A 25 -24.72 -18.88 -41.28
C THR A 25 -23.47 -19.62 -40.78
N PRO A 26 -23.37 -19.89 -39.47
CA PRO A 26 -22.20 -20.53 -38.85
C PRO A 26 -22.41 -22.04 -38.76
N ASP A 27 -22.01 -22.79 -39.77
CA ASP A 27 -21.86 -24.25 -39.71
C ASP A 27 -20.91 -24.67 -40.84
N ASP A 28 -19.59 -24.55 -40.63
CA ASP A 28 -18.58 -25.46 -41.25
C ASP A 28 -17.11 -25.07 -40.99
N ILE A 29 -16.82 -23.89 -40.42
CA ILE A 29 -15.41 -23.47 -40.22
C ILE A 29 -14.86 -23.86 -38.84
N PHE A 30 -15.72 -24.15 -37.86
CA PHE A 30 -15.29 -24.63 -36.53
C PHE A 30 -15.04 -26.15 -36.49
N GLY A 31 -15.69 -26.91 -37.37
CA GLY A 31 -15.57 -28.37 -37.43
C GLY A 31 -14.25 -28.88 -38.03
N GLN A 32 -13.62 -28.11 -38.92
CA GLN A 32 -12.34 -28.49 -39.54
C GLN A 32 -11.11 -28.11 -38.69
N PHE A 33 -11.26 -27.19 -37.73
CA PHE A 33 -10.18 -26.86 -36.78
C PHE A 33 -10.09 -27.88 -35.61
N LEU A 34 -11.21 -28.54 -35.30
CA LEU A 34 -11.30 -29.55 -34.24
C LEU A 34 -10.88 -30.97 -34.67
N GLN A 35 -10.64 -31.22 -35.96
CA GLN A 35 -10.13 -32.52 -36.44
C GLN A 35 -8.60 -32.59 -36.52
N THR A 36 -7.89 -31.52 -36.20
CA THR A 36 -6.41 -31.50 -36.13
C THR A 36 -5.84 -31.56 -34.70
N LEU A 37 -6.70 -31.65 -33.68
CA LEU A 37 -6.25 -31.89 -32.31
C LEU A 37 -6.38 -33.38 -31.98
N SER A 38 -5.23 -34.00 -31.75
CA SER A 38 -5.10 -35.35 -31.21
C SER A 38 -6.03 -35.54 -29.99
N PRO A 39 -6.64 -36.72 -29.76
CA PRO A 39 -7.42 -37.02 -28.56
C PRO A 39 -6.67 -36.88 -27.22
N ASP A 40 -5.37 -36.59 -27.25
CA ASP A 40 -4.51 -36.43 -26.08
C ASP A 40 -4.17 -34.97 -25.70
N SER A 41 -4.76 -33.96 -26.35
CA SER A 41 -4.46 -32.56 -26.00
C SER A 41 -5.19 -32.11 -24.72
N ARG A 42 -4.54 -32.28 -23.57
CA ARG A 42 -4.86 -31.63 -22.30
C ARG A 42 -4.58 -30.12 -22.38
N CYS A 43 -5.35 -29.31 -21.64
CA CYS A 43 -4.98 -27.93 -21.33
C CYS A 43 -3.60 -27.92 -20.64
N PRO A 44 -2.62 -27.10 -21.09
CA PRO A 44 -1.28 -27.06 -20.50
C PRO A 44 -1.25 -26.61 -19.02
N LEU A 45 -2.36 -26.09 -18.51
CA LEU A 45 -2.48 -25.50 -17.17
C LEU A 45 -3.32 -26.32 -16.18
N GLY A 46 -3.85 -27.48 -16.57
CA GLY A 46 -4.48 -28.41 -15.61
C GLY A 46 -5.78 -27.94 -14.92
N TYR A 47 -6.41 -26.86 -15.34
CA TYR A 47 -7.76 -26.47 -14.89
C TYR A 47 -8.82 -27.12 -15.79
N GLY A 48 -9.86 -27.70 -15.17
CA GLY A 48 -10.82 -28.63 -15.77
C GLY A 48 -11.72 -28.13 -16.91
N GLU A 49 -12.62 -29.03 -17.35
CA GLU A 49 -13.47 -28.91 -18.54
C GLU A 49 -14.76 -28.08 -18.30
N ILE A 50 -15.26 -27.46 -19.36
CA ILE A 50 -16.56 -26.78 -19.39
C ILE A 50 -17.67 -27.84 -19.41
N ASP A 51 -18.51 -27.90 -18.37
CA ASP A 51 -19.78 -28.62 -18.46
C ASP A 51 -20.72 -27.84 -19.38
N ALA A 52 -20.91 -28.39 -20.58
CA ALA A 52 -21.73 -27.79 -21.63
C ALA A 52 -23.24 -27.73 -21.29
N THR A 53 -23.68 -28.17 -20.10
CA THR A 53 -25.10 -28.27 -19.75
C THR A 53 -25.61 -27.32 -18.67
N THR A 54 -24.75 -26.62 -17.92
CA THR A 54 -25.20 -25.88 -16.71
C THR A 54 -24.80 -24.40 -16.60
N THR A 55 -23.92 -23.86 -17.46
CA THR A 55 -23.44 -22.45 -17.36
C THR A 55 -22.98 -22.03 -15.94
N SER A 56 -22.46 -22.98 -15.15
CA SER A 56 -21.82 -22.70 -13.86
C SER A 56 -20.49 -23.43 -13.75
N TRP A 57 -19.49 -22.78 -13.15
CA TRP A 57 -18.16 -23.35 -12.91
C TRP A 57 -18.22 -24.39 -11.77
N ASP A 58 -17.66 -25.58 -11.98
CA ASP A 58 -17.51 -26.60 -10.95
C ASP A 58 -16.32 -26.26 -10.02
N HIS A 59 -16.61 -26.02 -8.73
CA HIS A 59 -15.64 -25.67 -7.69
C HIS A 59 -15.04 -26.88 -6.95
N SER A 60 -15.25 -28.10 -7.43
CA SER A 60 -14.79 -29.35 -6.79
C SER A 60 -13.27 -29.47 -6.60
N HIS A 61 -12.46 -28.69 -7.34
CA HIS A 61 -10.99 -28.64 -7.17
C HIS A 61 -10.53 -27.93 -5.88
N ALA A 62 -11.27 -26.92 -5.39
CA ALA A 62 -10.96 -26.25 -4.12
C ALA A 62 -11.09 -27.19 -2.91
N GLN A 63 -11.90 -28.24 -3.02
CA GLN A 63 -12.06 -29.25 -1.97
C GLN A 63 -11.00 -30.36 -2.04
N ASN A 64 -10.35 -30.56 -3.19
CA ASN A 64 -9.32 -31.58 -3.38
C ASN A 64 -7.89 -31.04 -3.18
N ALA A 65 -7.65 -29.74 -3.38
CA ALA A 65 -6.36 -29.08 -3.07
C ALA A 65 -6.02 -29.16 -1.57
N ILE A 66 -7.02 -29.13 -0.69
CA ILE A 66 -6.88 -29.32 0.77
C ILE A 66 -6.25 -30.68 1.12
N LYS A 67 -6.32 -31.68 0.23
CA LYS A 67 -5.80 -33.04 0.49
C LYS A 67 -4.35 -33.27 0.05
N ASN A 68 -3.74 -32.42 -0.77
CA ASN A 68 -2.47 -32.74 -1.46
C ASN A 68 -1.42 -31.60 -1.50
N SER A 69 -1.50 -30.55 -0.67
CA SER A 69 -0.43 -29.53 -0.60
C SER A 69 0.91 -30.14 -0.15
N PRO A 70 2.06 -29.75 -0.75
CA PRO A 70 3.38 -30.03 -0.19
C PRO A 70 3.48 -29.38 1.19
N SER A 71 3.91 -30.13 2.19
CA SER A 71 4.04 -29.63 3.54
C SER A 71 5.13 -28.55 3.62
N THR A 72 4.74 -27.33 3.99
CA THR A 72 5.60 -26.41 4.76
C THR A 72 6.31 -27.23 5.85
N PRO A 73 7.58 -26.95 6.21
CA PRO A 73 8.23 -27.65 7.32
C PRO A 73 7.30 -27.55 8.53
N SER A 74 6.64 -28.64 8.89
CA SER A 74 5.71 -28.62 10.00
C SER A 74 6.57 -28.53 11.24
N LEU A 75 6.66 -27.35 11.84
CA LEU A 75 7.07 -27.23 13.23
C LEU A 75 6.19 -28.22 14.00
N SER A 76 6.82 -29.24 14.61
CA SER A 76 6.09 -30.16 15.46
C SER A 76 5.30 -29.32 16.46
N SER A 77 4.00 -29.55 16.59
CA SER A 77 3.13 -28.85 17.56
C SER A 77 3.54 -29.07 19.02
N SER A 78 4.61 -29.83 19.26
CA SER A 78 5.21 -30.10 20.57
C SER A 78 6.59 -29.47 20.78
N SER A 79 7.22 -28.86 19.76
CA SER A 79 8.58 -28.30 19.89
C SER A 79 8.53 -26.86 20.41
N ILE A 80 9.26 -26.61 21.49
CA ILE A 80 9.40 -25.29 22.09
C ILE A 80 10.80 -24.76 21.73
N THR A 81 10.88 -23.52 21.26
CA THR A 81 12.15 -22.80 21.10
C THR A 81 12.18 -21.59 22.03
N LEU A 82 13.17 -21.53 22.91
CA LEU A 82 13.43 -20.40 23.81
C LEU A 82 14.56 -19.55 23.22
N TYR A 83 14.27 -18.28 22.98
CA TYR A 83 15.21 -17.26 22.55
C TYR A 83 15.61 -16.41 23.76
N TYR A 84 16.92 -16.25 23.99
CA TYR A 84 17.46 -15.53 25.14
C TYR A 84 18.72 -14.73 24.80
N ASN A 85 19.22 -13.97 25.79
CA ASN A 85 20.36 -13.07 25.65
C ASN A 85 20.08 -12.04 24.55
N CYS A 86 18.96 -11.33 24.67
CA CYS A 86 18.52 -10.30 23.74
C CYS A 86 17.80 -9.18 24.51
N THR A 87 17.67 -8.03 23.86
CA THR A 87 16.68 -7.02 24.26
C THR A 87 15.46 -7.16 23.37
N VAL A 88 14.30 -7.43 23.94
CA VAL A 88 13.05 -7.58 23.19
C VAL A 88 12.21 -6.33 23.40
N TYR A 89 11.91 -5.59 22.33
CA TYR A 89 10.82 -4.63 22.34
C TYR A 89 9.51 -5.36 22.03
N THR A 90 8.54 -5.35 22.94
CA THR A 90 7.36 -6.22 22.79
C THR A 90 6.23 -5.59 21.97
N GLY A 91 6.25 -4.27 21.75
CA GLY A 91 5.12 -3.53 21.18
C GLY A 91 3.93 -3.37 22.13
N GLN A 92 4.07 -3.70 23.42
CA GLN A 92 3.03 -3.54 24.43
C GLN A 92 3.30 -2.35 25.36
N THR A 93 2.28 -1.53 25.63
CA THR A 93 2.43 -0.37 26.53
C THR A 93 2.71 -0.75 27.98
N ASN A 94 2.16 -1.88 28.46
CA ASN A 94 2.27 -2.35 29.85
C ASN A 94 3.52 -3.21 30.12
N GLN A 95 4.16 -3.73 29.08
CA GLN A 95 5.39 -4.52 29.18
C GLN A 95 6.30 -4.18 27.98
N PRO A 96 6.82 -2.94 27.88
CA PRO A 96 7.47 -2.45 26.66
C PRO A 96 8.72 -3.24 26.27
N THR A 97 9.41 -3.83 27.25
CA THR A 97 10.61 -4.62 27.04
C THR A 97 10.55 -5.99 27.72
N ALA A 98 11.35 -6.93 27.21
CA ALA A 98 11.60 -8.26 27.79
C ALA A 98 13.05 -8.70 27.47
N GLU A 99 13.50 -9.78 28.11
CA GLU A 99 14.87 -10.32 27.98
C GLU A 99 14.92 -11.67 27.25
N ALA A 100 13.77 -12.37 27.21
CA ALA A 100 13.61 -13.67 26.57
C ALA A 100 12.16 -13.91 26.15
N PHE A 101 11.98 -14.86 25.23
CA PHE A 101 10.66 -15.38 24.85
C PHE A 101 10.75 -16.83 24.40
N ALA A 102 9.65 -17.55 24.53
CA ALA A 102 9.50 -18.92 24.04
C ALA A 102 8.42 -18.98 22.95
N VAL A 103 8.66 -19.80 21.93
CA VAL A 103 7.74 -20.08 20.83
C VAL A 103 7.38 -21.57 20.86
N LEU A 104 6.08 -21.88 20.82
CA LEU A 104 5.54 -23.23 20.70
C LEU A 104 4.77 -23.34 19.38
N GLY A 105 5.22 -24.24 18.50
CA GLY A 105 4.70 -24.29 17.13
C GLY A 105 4.90 -22.93 16.47
N ASN A 106 3.81 -22.24 16.12
CA ASN A 106 3.83 -20.94 15.48
C ASN A 106 3.46 -19.76 16.38
N LYS A 107 3.33 -19.95 17.70
CA LYS A 107 2.87 -18.91 18.62
C LYS A 107 3.86 -18.63 19.73
N PHE A 108 3.87 -17.40 20.23
CA PHE A 108 4.54 -17.08 21.49
C PHE A 108 3.85 -17.80 22.65
N LEU A 109 4.63 -18.50 23.47
CA LEU A 109 4.18 -19.21 24.66
C LEU A 109 4.41 -18.39 25.93
N ALA A 110 5.59 -17.78 26.08
CA ALA A 110 5.97 -16.98 27.24
C ALA A 110 6.91 -15.84 26.83
N VAL A 111 6.82 -14.68 27.50
CA VAL A 111 7.62 -13.48 27.21
C VAL A 111 7.91 -12.75 28.51
N GLY A 112 9.17 -12.43 28.81
CA GLY A 112 9.52 -11.71 30.04
C GLY A 112 11.01 -11.75 30.37
N SER A 113 11.33 -11.76 31.66
CA SER A 113 12.68 -12.09 32.12
C SER A 113 13.00 -13.55 31.80
N LEU A 114 14.29 -13.87 31.70
CA LEU A 114 14.73 -15.23 31.42
C LEU A 114 14.19 -16.24 32.47
N ASP A 115 14.22 -15.86 33.75
CA ASP A 115 13.68 -16.69 34.84
C ASP A 115 12.17 -16.93 34.72
N HIS A 116 11.41 -15.92 34.31
CA HIS A 116 9.97 -16.05 34.10
C HIS A 116 9.66 -17.01 32.94
N VAL A 117 10.38 -16.89 31.83
CA VAL A 117 10.23 -17.78 30.68
C VAL A 117 10.61 -19.20 31.07
N HIS A 118 11.75 -19.43 31.74
CA HIS A 118 12.11 -20.76 32.23
C HIS A 118 11.07 -21.36 33.18
N SER A 119 10.57 -20.57 34.14
CA SER A 119 9.54 -21.03 35.07
C SER A 119 8.23 -21.38 34.36
N SER A 120 7.89 -20.68 33.28
CA SER A 120 6.71 -20.97 32.46
C SER A 120 6.85 -22.28 31.66
N LEU A 121 8.07 -22.79 31.51
CA LEU A 121 8.37 -24.01 30.78
C LEU A 121 8.65 -25.22 31.71
N SER A 122 8.80 -25.03 33.03
CA SER A 122 9.27 -26.06 33.96
C SER A 122 8.37 -27.30 34.06
N ASP A 123 7.08 -27.13 33.77
CA ASP A 123 6.09 -28.22 33.81
C ASP A 123 5.89 -28.89 32.44
N THR A 124 6.65 -28.49 31.41
CA THR A 124 6.56 -29.06 30.07
C THR A 124 7.46 -30.28 29.92
N SER A 125 6.91 -31.39 29.42
CA SER A 125 7.66 -32.61 29.06
C SER A 125 8.29 -32.53 27.66
N SER A 126 8.31 -31.33 27.06
CA SER A 126 8.77 -31.08 25.70
C SER A 126 10.28 -30.87 25.62
N ASN A 127 10.89 -31.27 24.51
CA ASN A 127 12.26 -30.88 24.19
C ASN A 127 12.31 -29.38 23.89
N ILE A 128 13.08 -28.62 24.67
CA ILE A 128 13.23 -27.16 24.53
C ILE A 128 14.52 -26.88 23.76
N LYS A 129 14.40 -26.33 22.55
CA LYS A 129 15.53 -25.79 21.80
C LYS A 129 15.91 -24.43 22.38
N LEU A 130 17.18 -24.25 22.70
CA LEU A 130 17.71 -22.97 23.19
C LEU A 130 18.39 -22.21 22.02
N VAL A 131 18.10 -20.93 21.89
CA VAL A 131 18.71 -20.04 20.89
C VAL A 131 19.25 -18.79 21.58
N ASP A 132 20.57 -18.68 21.61
CA ASP A 132 21.28 -17.49 22.08
C ASP A 132 21.32 -16.43 20.97
N LEU A 133 20.70 -15.28 21.23
CA LEU A 133 20.65 -14.15 20.29
C LEU A 133 21.82 -13.17 20.47
N LYS A 134 22.80 -13.48 21.32
CA LYS A 134 24.10 -12.78 21.42
C LYS A 134 24.00 -11.27 21.64
N GLY A 135 23.02 -10.83 22.42
CA GLY A 135 22.74 -9.43 22.72
C GLY A 135 21.93 -8.69 21.66
N ALA A 136 21.40 -9.38 20.65
CA ALA A 136 20.63 -8.76 19.58
C ALA A 136 19.36 -8.06 20.09
N PHE A 137 18.85 -7.14 19.27
CA PHE A 137 17.60 -6.44 19.50
C PHE A 137 16.47 -7.13 18.74
N VAL A 138 15.33 -7.37 19.39
CA VAL A 138 14.20 -8.10 18.80
C VAL A 138 12.95 -7.24 18.83
N THR A 139 12.20 -7.23 17.74
CA THR A 139 10.90 -6.54 17.67
C THR A 139 9.81 -7.46 17.12
N PRO A 140 8.51 -7.11 17.26
CA PRO A 140 7.49 -7.75 16.46
C PRO A 140 7.81 -7.58 14.98
N GLY A 141 7.30 -8.49 14.15
CA GLY A 141 7.35 -8.36 12.70
C GLY A 141 6.85 -6.99 12.26
N LEU A 142 7.61 -6.29 11.41
CA LEU A 142 7.20 -4.97 10.92
C LEU A 142 6.06 -5.13 9.92
N ILE A 143 5.18 -4.12 9.88
CA ILE A 143 3.99 -4.10 9.04
C ILE A 143 3.96 -2.80 8.25
N ASP A 144 3.91 -2.92 6.93
CA ASP A 144 3.66 -1.77 6.05
C ASP A 144 2.15 -1.65 5.78
N ALA A 145 1.54 -0.56 6.26
CA ALA A 145 0.10 -0.41 6.21
C ALA A 145 -0.45 0.11 4.88
N HIS A 146 0.40 0.45 3.89
CA HIS A 146 0.00 0.91 2.56
C HIS A 146 1.20 0.80 1.61
N LEU A 147 1.09 -0.10 0.64
CA LEU A 147 2.01 -0.17 -0.50
C LEU A 147 1.31 -0.77 -1.73
N HIS A 148 2.04 -0.84 -2.83
CA HIS A 148 1.63 -1.49 -4.07
C HIS A 148 2.61 -2.65 -4.38
N LEU A 149 2.30 -3.86 -3.87
CA LEU A 149 3.29 -4.92 -3.67
C LEU A 149 3.92 -5.44 -4.97
N ILE A 150 3.09 -5.87 -5.92
CA ILE A 150 3.56 -6.39 -7.21
C ILE A 150 4.24 -5.28 -8.02
N SER A 151 3.67 -4.07 -8.04
CA SER A 151 4.28 -2.91 -8.70
C SER A 151 5.66 -2.58 -8.14
N GLY A 152 5.81 -2.65 -6.81
CA GLY A 152 7.08 -2.48 -6.13
C GLY A 152 8.08 -3.58 -6.48
N GLY A 153 7.67 -4.84 -6.46
CA GLY A 153 8.54 -5.96 -6.85
C GLY A 153 9.02 -5.87 -8.29
N LEU A 154 8.13 -5.48 -9.21
CA LEU A 154 8.48 -5.18 -10.59
C LEU A 154 9.43 -3.99 -10.73
N SER A 155 9.44 -3.07 -9.76
CA SER A 155 10.35 -1.92 -9.74
C SER A 155 11.79 -2.29 -9.37
N LEU A 156 12.00 -3.37 -8.61
CA LEU A 156 13.33 -3.85 -8.21
C LEU A 156 14.18 -4.33 -9.40
N ASN A 157 13.53 -4.77 -10.48
CA ASN A 157 14.19 -5.16 -11.72
C ASN A 157 14.39 -3.99 -12.70
N ARG A 158 14.03 -2.77 -12.31
CA ARG A 158 14.20 -1.57 -13.15
C ARG A 158 15.56 -0.94 -12.89
N LEU A 159 16.00 -0.14 -13.85
CA LEU A 159 17.24 0.62 -13.73
C LEU A 159 17.13 1.64 -12.59
N ASP A 160 17.92 1.46 -11.51
CA ASP A 160 18.02 2.43 -10.42
C ASP A 160 19.12 3.46 -10.72
N LEU A 161 18.72 4.72 -10.87
CA LEU A 161 19.61 5.84 -11.20
C LEU A 161 19.97 6.70 -9.99
N ARG A 162 19.61 6.27 -8.77
CA ARG A 162 19.87 7.01 -7.53
C ARG A 162 21.33 7.37 -7.30
N HIS A 163 22.24 6.49 -7.72
CA HIS A 163 23.68 6.60 -7.47
C HIS A 163 24.43 7.37 -8.57
N VAL A 164 23.73 7.76 -9.62
CA VAL A 164 24.31 8.55 -10.72
C VAL A 164 24.53 9.98 -10.25
N ALA A 165 25.74 10.50 -10.49
CA ALA A 165 26.16 11.85 -10.10
C ALA A 165 26.53 12.74 -11.31
N SER A 166 26.33 12.27 -12.55
CA SER A 166 26.59 13.07 -13.75
C SER A 166 25.81 12.58 -14.96
N LYS A 167 25.67 13.44 -15.96
CA LYS A 167 25.13 13.11 -17.29
C LYS A 167 25.78 11.86 -17.91
N GLN A 168 27.11 11.74 -17.81
CA GLN A 168 27.80 10.59 -18.42
C GLN A 168 27.48 9.29 -17.69
N GLN A 169 27.47 9.31 -16.35
CA GLN A 169 27.08 8.14 -15.56
C GLN A 169 25.63 7.73 -15.82
N PHE A 170 24.73 8.69 -16.05
CA PHE A 170 23.34 8.42 -16.44
C PHE A 170 23.26 7.65 -17.76
N ILE A 171 23.97 8.16 -18.78
CA ILE A 171 24.02 7.54 -20.11
C ILE A 171 24.66 6.16 -20.04
N ASP A 172 25.73 6.00 -19.27
CA ASP A 172 26.46 4.73 -19.13
C ASP A 172 25.60 3.67 -18.42
N ALA A 173 24.90 4.05 -17.34
CA ALA A 173 23.99 3.16 -16.62
C ALA A 173 22.83 2.69 -17.52
N LEU A 174 22.23 3.63 -18.26
CA LEU A 174 21.18 3.30 -19.23
C LEU A 174 21.70 2.40 -20.36
N HIS A 175 22.88 2.69 -20.90
CA HIS A 175 23.48 1.89 -21.96
C HIS A 175 23.79 0.46 -21.47
N ALA A 176 24.24 0.31 -20.22
CA ALA A 176 24.42 -1.00 -19.60
C ALA A 176 23.08 -1.76 -19.46
N ALA A 177 22.02 -1.09 -19.01
CA ALA A 177 20.68 -1.67 -18.92
C ALA A 177 20.14 -2.11 -20.29
N ILE A 178 20.31 -1.29 -21.33
CA ILE A 178 19.92 -1.63 -22.71
C ILE A 178 20.67 -2.86 -23.22
N LYS A 179 21.98 -2.96 -22.95
CA LYS A 179 22.76 -4.15 -23.32
C LYS A 179 22.34 -5.41 -22.59
N ALA A 180 21.83 -5.26 -21.36
CA ALA A 180 21.30 -6.37 -20.57
C ALA A 180 19.85 -6.73 -20.93
N ALA A 181 19.14 -5.88 -21.68
CA ALA A 181 17.77 -6.13 -22.10
C ALA A 181 17.70 -7.27 -23.13
N ALA A 182 16.62 -8.06 -23.07
CA ALA A 182 16.53 -9.32 -23.79
C ALA A 182 16.30 -9.16 -25.30
N SER A 183 15.62 -8.10 -25.76
CA SER A 183 15.32 -7.90 -27.20
C SER A 183 15.05 -6.45 -27.63
N PRO A 184 15.32 -6.10 -28.90
CA PRO A 184 14.78 -4.88 -29.51
C PRO A 184 13.25 -4.79 -29.35
N GLY A 185 12.75 -3.61 -29.01
CA GLY A 185 11.33 -3.37 -28.72
C GLY A 185 10.96 -3.49 -27.25
N ASP A 186 11.79 -4.14 -26.42
CA ASP A 186 11.57 -4.17 -24.97
C ASP A 186 11.67 -2.76 -24.37
N TRP A 187 10.72 -2.43 -23.51
CA TRP A 187 10.70 -1.16 -22.78
C TRP A 187 11.74 -1.15 -21.67
N ILE A 188 12.65 -0.18 -21.74
CA ILE A 188 13.63 0.08 -20.69
C ILE A 188 13.01 1.05 -19.70
N GLN A 189 12.74 0.55 -18.50
CA GLN A 189 12.17 1.32 -17.41
C GLN A 189 13.20 1.49 -16.29
N GLY A 190 13.15 2.64 -15.64
CA GLY A 190 14.06 3.00 -14.56
C GLY A 190 13.50 4.18 -13.76
N ALA A 191 14.14 4.46 -12.64
CA ALA A 191 13.66 5.49 -11.71
C ALA A 191 14.84 6.18 -11.00
N ASN A 192 14.53 7.11 -10.11
CA ASN A 192 15.42 7.66 -9.10
C ASN A 192 16.56 8.56 -9.59
N TRP A 193 16.54 9.04 -10.83
CA TRP A 193 17.49 10.09 -11.20
C TRP A 193 17.16 11.39 -10.47
N ASP A 194 18.18 12.15 -10.08
CA ASP A 194 18.05 13.43 -9.39
C ASP A 194 19.21 14.33 -9.82
N GLU A 195 18.94 15.15 -10.83
CA GLU A 195 19.91 16.05 -11.45
C GLU A 195 20.42 17.12 -10.49
N SER A 196 19.68 17.41 -9.40
CA SER A 196 20.11 18.37 -8.37
C SER A 196 21.38 17.93 -7.65
N LYS A 197 21.71 16.63 -7.73
CA LYS A 197 22.93 16.03 -7.17
C LYS A 197 24.06 15.92 -8.19
N TRP A 198 23.84 16.29 -9.45
CA TRP A 198 24.80 16.05 -10.54
C TRP A 198 25.77 17.21 -10.72
N GLU A 199 26.99 16.88 -11.14
CA GLU A 199 27.93 17.88 -11.65
C GLU A 199 27.33 18.58 -12.88
N GLY A 200 27.01 19.88 -12.74
CA GLY A 200 26.42 20.72 -13.79
C GLY A 200 24.90 20.91 -13.72
N GLY A 201 24.17 20.04 -13.01
CA GLY A 201 22.71 20.18 -12.83
C GLY A 201 21.89 20.08 -14.11
N ASP A 202 22.45 19.53 -15.19
CA ASP A 202 21.78 19.42 -16.47
C ASP A 202 20.62 18.40 -16.40
N VAL A 203 19.45 18.79 -16.91
CA VAL A 203 18.26 17.94 -16.93
C VAL A 203 18.32 16.95 -18.11
N PRO A 204 18.00 15.65 -17.93
CA PRO A 204 17.94 14.68 -19.02
C PRO A 204 16.99 15.07 -20.15
N SER A 205 17.33 14.63 -21.37
CA SER A 205 16.47 14.80 -22.56
C SER A 205 16.61 13.59 -23.50
N ALA A 206 15.64 13.42 -24.40
CA ALA A 206 15.67 12.39 -25.44
C ALA A 206 16.99 12.40 -26.23
N ALA A 207 17.51 13.59 -26.54
CA ALA A 207 18.75 13.77 -27.29
C ALA A 207 19.97 13.09 -26.65
N TRP A 208 19.98 12.91 -25.32
CA TRP A 208 21.07 12.24 -24.62
C TRP A 208 21.04 10.72 -24.81
N ILE A 209 19.85 10.16 -24.99
CA ILE A 209 19.60 8.72 -24.90
C ILE A 209 19.20 8.09 -26.23
N ASN A 210 18.78 8.88 -27.22
CA ASN A 210 18.33 8.40 -28.54
C ASN A 210 19.39 7.54 -29.25
N GLN A 211 20.67 7.96 -29.21
CA GLN A 211 21.73 7.23 -29.89
C GLN A 211 22.01 5.86 -29.27
N ILE A 212 21.84 5.72 -27.95
CA ILE A 212 22.10 4.45 -27.24
C ILE A 212 20.86 3.54 -27.17
N SER A 213 19.67 4.07 -27.46
CA SER A 213 18.38 3.35 -27.37
C SER A 213 17.55 3.38 -28.67
N PRO A 214 18.13 3.25 -29.87
CA PRO A 214 17.38 3.48 -31.13
C PRO A 214 16.24 2.48 -31.36
N ASN A 215 16.33 1.29 -30.76
CA ASN A 215 15.41 0.18 -30.97
C ASN A 215 14.61 -0.20 -29.72
N ASN A 216 14.84 0.48 -28.59
CA ASN A 216 14.20 0.17 -27.31
C ASN A 216 13.54 1.44 -26.76
N PRO A 217 12.22 1.48 -26.57
CA PRO A 217 11.58 2.64 -25.95
C PRO A 217 12.04 2.78 -24.49
N VAL A 218 12.32 4.01 -24.07
CA VAL A 218 12.86 4.32 -22.73
C VAL A 218 11.86 5.18 -21.96
N PHE A 219 11.65 4.84 -20.68
CA PHE A 219 10.85 5.63 -19.74
C PHE A 219 11.52 5.63 -18.36
N LEU A 220 12.14 6.75 -17.97
CA LEU A 220 12.92 6.87 -16.74
C LEU A 220 12.34 7.95 -15.84
N THR A 221 11.79 7.58 -14.68
CA THR A 221 11.21 8.55 -13.74
C THR A 221 12.25 9.19 -12.84
N ARG A 222 12.04 10.46 -12.51
CA ARG A 222 12.82 11.20 -11.52
C ARG A 222 12.58 10.62 -10.13
N MET A 223 13.48 10.90 -9.19
CA MET A 223 13.38 10.50 -7.79
C MET A 223 12.08 10.91 -7.10
N ASP A 224 11.45 12.02 -7.49
CA ASP A 224 10.17 12.47 -6.94
C ASP A 224 8.95 11.89 -7.68
N ALA A 225 9.15 11.02 -8.68
CA ALA A 225 8.11 10.47 -9.55
C ALA A 225 7.24 11.49 -10.31
N HIS A 226 7.58 12.79 -10.27
CA HIS A 226 6.81 13.87 -10.92
C HIS A 226 7.33 14.23 -12.31
N GLN A 227 8.47 13.68 -12.71
CA GLN A 227 8.99 13.82 -14.07
C GLN A 227 9.47 12.49 -14.62
N ALA A 228 9.42 12.35 -15.96
CA ALA A 228 10.08 11.27 -16.66
C ALA A 228 10.81 11.80 -17.89
N VAL A 229 11.96 11.20 -18.19
CA VAL A 229 12.62 11.35 -19.49
C VAL A 229 12.33 10.13 -20.36
N VAL A 230 11.93 10.40 -21.60
CA VAL A 230 11.62 9.41 -22.62
C VAL A 230 12.44 9.66 -23.90
N ASN A 231 12.67 8.61 -24.68
CA ASN A 231 13.36 8.73 -25.98
C ASN A 231 12.37 8.95 -27.14
N ASP A 232 12.90 9.27 -28.33
CA ASP A 232 12.09 9.53 -29.53
C ASP A 232 11.23 8.33 -29.93
N LEU A 233 11.72 7.11 -29.70
CA LEU A 233 10.96 5.89 -30.00
C LEU A 233 9.72 5.77 -29.10
N ALA A 234 9.86 6.01 -27.80
CA ALA A 234 8.73 6.02 -26.87
C ALA A 234 7.71 7.12 -27.21
N MET A 235 8.19 8.34 -27.54
CA MET A 235 7.32 9.43 -28.00
C MET A 235 6.58 9.07 -29.29
N LYS A 236 7.24 8.41 -30.24
CA LYS A 236 6.64 7.95 -31.49
C LYS A 236 5.56 6.89 -31.27
N LEU A 237 5.81 5.91 -30.41
CA LEU A 237 4.81 4.89 -30.05
C LEU A 237 3.57 5.52 -29.41
N ALA A 238 3.76 6.59 -28.63
CA ALA A 238 2.71 7.36 -27.96
C ALA A 238 2.03 8.42 -28.86
N ASN A 239 2.45 8.58 -30.12
CA ASN A 239 2.02 9.69 -30.99
C ASN A 239 2.22 11.10 -30.38
N LEU A 240 3.25 11.28 -29.56
CA LEU A 240 3.59 12.57 -28.96
C LEU A 240 4.31 13.46 -29.99
N THR A 241 3.75 14.63 -30.29
CA THR A 241 4.27 15.54 -31.33
C THR A 241 4.42 16.98 -30.83
N ALA A 242 4.95 17.86 -31.67
CA ALA A 242 4.98 19.30 -31.42
C ALA A 242 3.56 19.92 -31.29
N ALA A 243 2.54 19.29 -31.90
CA ALA A 243 1.17 19.75 -31.87
C ALA A 243 0.36 19.22 -30.68
N THR A 244 0.88 18.24 -29.93
CA THR A 244 0.21 17.70 -28.74
C THR A 244 0.13 18.80 -27.67
N PRO A 245 -1.06 19.22 -27.22
CA PRO A 245 -1.16 20.20 -26.14
C PRO A 245 -0.68 19.60 -24.81
N ASP A 246 -0.30 20.46 -23.87
CA ASP A 246 -0.09 20.03 -22.49
C ASP A 246 -1.43 19.54 -21.92
N PRO A 247 -1.49 18.34 -21.29
CA PRO A 247 -2.71 17.89 -20.64
C PRO A 247 -2.97 18.72 -19.37
N PRO A 248 -4.23 18.84 -18.91
CA PRO A 248 -4.52 19.42 -17.60
C PRO A 248 -3.66 18.78 -16.51
N GLY A 249 -2.95 19.60 -15.72
CA GLY A 249 -2.08 19.11 -14.64
C GLY A 249 -0.78 18.43 -15.11
N GLY A 250 -0.34 18.64 -16.35
CA GLY A 250 0.93 18.12 -16.86
C GLY A 250 1.62 19.08 -17.82
N VAL A 251 2.92 18.89 -18.02
CA VAL A 251 3.73 19.74 -18.92
C VAL A 251 4.61 18.88 -19.81
N ILE A 252 4.56 19.12 -21.12
CA ILE A 252 5.51 18.58 -22.08
C ILE A 252 6.61 19.62 -22.25
N THR A 253 7.83 19.31 -21.82
CA THR A 253 8.96 20.23 -22.03
C THR A 253 9.29 20.30 -23.51
N ARG A 254 9.39 21.52 -24.05
CA ARG A 254 9.63 21.76 -25.49
C ARG A 254 10.91 22.54 -25.69
N ASP A 255 11.63 22.20 -26.76
CA ASP A 255 12.76 23.00 -27.21
C ASP A 255 12.27 24.41 -27.60
N ALA A 256 13.01 25.44 -27.16
CA ALA A 256 12.60 26.83 -27.28
C ALA A 256 12.50 27.29 -28.74
N ILE A 257 13.27 26.69 -29.64
CA ILE A 257 13.38 27.09 -31.05
C ILE A 257 12.45 26.24 -31.92
N THR A 258 12.59 24.92 -31.85
CA THR A 258 11.89 23.97 -32.72
C THR A 258 10.48 23.65 -32.24
N ARG A 259 10.16 23.93 -30.96
CA ARG A 259 8.90 23.57 -30.29
C ARG A 259 8.63 22.06 -30.21
N ASN A 260 9.58 21.23 -30.64
CA ASN A 260 9.48 19.78 -30.49
C ASN A 260 9.58 19.38 -29.00
N PRO A 261 8.88 18.32 -28.56
CA PRO A 261 9.10 17.75 -27.23
C PRO A 261 10.57 17.38 -27.03
N THR A 262 11.15 17.71 -25.88
CA THR A 262 12.53 17.32 -25.53
C THR A 262 12.62 15.90 -24.98
N GLY A 263 11.48 15.24 -24.76
CA GLY A 263 11.36 13.96 -24.06
C GLY A 263 11.24 14.09 -22.54
N LEU A 264 11.32 15.28 -21.96
CA LEU A 264 11.04 15.49 -20.54
C LEU A 264 9.56 15.82 -20.32
N LEU A 265 8.88 14.96 -19.57
CA LEU A 265 7.44 15.03 -19.29
C LEU A 265 7.22 15.19 -17.79
N SER A 266 6.34 16.09 -17.39
CA SER A 266 5.97 16.29 -15.98
C SER A 266 4.51 15.90 -15.74
N ASP A 267 4.26 15.25 -14.60
CA ASP A 267 2.94 14.96 -14.06
C ASP A 267 2.00 14.27 -15.10
N ALA A 268 0.81 14.82 -15.37
CA ALA A 268 -0.16 14.19 -16.28
C ALA A 268 0.38 13.97 -17.71
N ALA A 269 1.43 14.69 -18.13
CA ALA A 269 2.07 14.48 -19.42
C ALA A 269 2.82 13.13 -19.51
N MET A 270 3.24 12.57 -18.37
CA MET A 270 3.88 11.25 -18.32
C MET A 270 2.93 10.14 -18.79
N LEU A 271 1.63 10.28 -18.52
CA LEU A 271 0.59 9.32 -18.91
C LEU A 271 0.44 9.19 -20.43
N LEU A 272 0.78 10.24 -21.18
CA LEU A 272 0.75 10.21 -22.64
C LEU A 272 1.68 9.12 -23.19
N VAL A 273 2.80 8.87 -22.52
CA VAL A 273 3.78 7.85 -22.96
C VAL A 273 3.67 6.56 -22.16
N SER A 274 3.47 6.62 -20.83
CA SER A 274 3.40 5.40 -20.01
C SER A 274 2.24 4.47 -20.40
N SER A 275 1.14 5.02 -20.94
CA SER A 275 0.01 4.23 -21.47
C SER A 275 0.37 3.37 -22.69
N SER A 276 1.52 3.61 -23.33
CA SER A 276 2.05 2.79 -24.43
C SER A 276 2.92 1.63 -23.94
N ILE A 277 3.21 1.54 -22.64
CA ILE A 277 3.96 0.43 -22.04
C ILE A 277 3.02 -0.79 -21.99
N PRO A 278 3.43 -1.95 -22.53
CA PRO A 278 2.61 -3.16 -22.48
C PRO A 278 2.26 -3.57 -21.04
N PRO A 279 1.04 -4.08 -20.83
CA PRO A 279 0.64 -4.63 -19.53
C PRO A 279 1.55 -5.80 -19.15
N LYS A 280 1.70 -6.02 -17.84
CA LYS A 280 2.58 -7.07 -17.32
C LYS A 280 1.91 -8.42 -17.43
N THR A 281 2.63 -9.37 -18.03
CA THR A 281 2.23 -10.78 -18.10
C THR A 281 2.16 -11.40 -16.70
N VAL A 282 1.43 -12.52 -16.56
CA VAL A 282 1.32 -13.24 -15.28
C VAL A 282 2.69 -13.62 -14.73
N ASP A 283 3.57 -14.18 -15.56
CA ASP A 283 4.94 -14.57 -15.18
C ASP A 283 5.76 -13.38 -14.65
N GLN A 284 5.61 -12.20 -15.28
CA GLN A 284 6.25 -10.98 -14.79
C GLN A 284 5.69 -10.56 -13.43
N ARG A 285 4.37 -10.62 -13.23
CA ARG A 285 3.74 -10.26 -11.95
C ARG A 285 4.11 -11.24 -10.84
N GLN A 286 4.16 -12.54 -11.12
CA GLN A 286 4.66 -13.57 -10.21
C GLN A 286 6.14 -13.36 -9.86
N SER A 287 6.98 -13.08 -10.86
CA SER A 287 8.40 -12.77 -10.63
C SER A 287 8.58 -11.50 -9.79
N GLY A 288 7.81 -10.45 -10.08
CA GLY A 288 7.77 -9.23 -9.27
C GLY A 288 7.34 -9.53 -7.83
N PHE A 289 6.28 -10.31 -7.65
CA PHE A 289 5.81 -10.72 -6.33
C PHE A 289 6.89 -11.47 -5.52
N LEU A 290 7.59 -12.43 -6.14
CA LEU A 290 8.69 -13.15 -5.50
C LEU A 290 9.81 -12.19 -5.05
N ALA A 291 10.24 -11.29 -5.94
CA ALA A 291 11.25 -10.28 -5.62
C ALA A 291 10.79 -9.33 -4.50
N ALA A 292 9.52 -8.93 -4.50
CA ALA A 292 8.95 -8.13 -3.42
C ALA A 292 9.01 -8.87 -2.08
N GLN A 293 8.58 -10.13 -2.02
CA GLN A 293 8.64 -10.91 -0.77
C GLN A 293 10.06 -10.98 -0.21
N GLU A 294 11.06 -11.27 -1.05
CA GLU A 294 12.46 -11.34 -0.63
C GLU A 294 12.96 -10.00 -0.10
N HIS A 295 12.66 -8.91 -0.82
CA HIS A 295 13.08 -7.58 -0.40
C HIS A 295 12.40 -7.15 0.91
N LEU A 296 11.09 -7.32 1.06
CA LEU A 296 10.37 -6.96 2.28
C LEU A 296 10.87 -7.75 3.50
N LEU A 297 11.07 -9.05 3.35
CA LEU A 297 11.59 -9.90 4.42
C LEU A 297 13.02 -9.50 4.82
N SER A 298 13.84 -9.05 3.86
CA SER A 298 15.17 -8.52 4.14
C SER A 298 15.16 -7.24 4.98
N LEU A 299 14.04 -6.52 4.96
CA LEU A 299 13.81 -5.30 5.74
C LEU A 299 13.03 -5.56 7.04
N GLY A 300 12.78 -6.82 7.41
CA GLY A 300 12.00 -7.18 8.60
C GLY A 300 10.49 -7.01 8.44
N ILE A 301 10.00 -6.70 7.24
CA ILE A 301 8.56 -6.54 6.98
C ILE A 301 7.94 -7.92 6.77
N THR A 302 7.03 -8.27 7.67
CA THR A 302 6.38 -9.60 7.71
C THR A 302 4.93 -9.56 7.20
N SER A 303 4.30 -8.39 7.27
CA SER A 303 2.91 -8.17 6.84
C SER A 303 2.78 -6.88 6.06
N VAL A 304 1.86 -6.86 5.10
CA VAL A 304 1.57 -5.68 4.27
C VAL A 304 0.08 -5.49 4.07
N HIS A 305 -0.33 -4.25 3.87
CA HIS A 305 -1.62 -3.93 3.26
C HIS A 305 -1.37 -3.49 1.82
N ASP A 306 -1.72 -4.37 0.88
CA ASP A 306 -1.55 -4.12 -0.55
C ASP A 306 -2.78 -3.38 -1.10
N MET A 307 -2.57 -2.15 -1.56
CA MET A 307 -3.63 -1.30 -2.12
C MET A 307 -4.00 -1.67 -3.56
N GLY A 308 -3.40 -2.75 -4.08
CA GLY A 308 -3.63 -3.27 -5.42
C GLY A 308 -2.98 -2.42 -6.51
N ARG A 309 -3.04 -2.89 -7.75
CA ARG A 309 -2.68 -2.08 -8.92
C ARG A 309 -3.62 -0.89 -9.11
N ILE A 310 -3.10 0.22 -9.63
CA ILE A 310 -3.83 1.50 -9.66
C ILE A 310 -4.93 1.43 -10.73
N ALA A 311 -6.18 1.30 -10.30
CA ALA A 311 -7.32 1.00 -11.17
C ALA A 311 -7.52 1.98 -12.33
N PHE A 312 -7.29 3.28 -12.13
CA PHE A 312 -7.45 4.27 -13.20
C PHE A 312 -6.31 4.24 -14.23
N LEU A 313 -5.18 3.57 -13.92
CA LEU A 313 -4.06 3.37 -14.84
C LEU A 313 -4.12 1.99 -15.52
N GLU A 314 -4.50 0.96 -14.77
CA GLU A 314 -4.33 -0.44 -15.18
C GLU A 314 -5.66 -1.19 -15.36
N GLY A 315 -6.79 -0.55 -15.05
CA GLY A 315 -8.14 -1.13 -15.12
C GLY A 315 -8.63 -1.68 -13.78
N GLU A 316 -9.95 -1.77 -13.63
CA GLU A 316 -10.60 -2.21 -12.39
C GLU A 316 -10.34 -3.69 -12.06
N ASP A 317 -10.05 -4.51 -13.07
CA ASP A 317 -9.76 -5.94 -12.93
C ASP A 317 -8.30 -6.23 -12.52
N ALA A 318 -7.40 -5.25 -12.59
CA ALA A 318 -5.97 -5.47 -12.35
C ALA A 318 -5.67 -6.08 -10.97
N ALA A 319 -6.30 -5.56 -9.91
CA ALA A 319 -6.15 -6.12 -8.56
C ALA A 319 -6.80 -7.50 -8.40
N TRP A 320 -7.83 -7.81 -9.20
CA TRP A 320 -8.48 -9.12 -9.22
C TRP A 320 -7.61 -10.17 -9.92
N GLU A 321 -6.98 -9.81 -11.03
CA GLU A 321 -5.98 -10.65 -11.70
C GLU A 321 -4.81 -10.98 -10.77
N ASP A 322 -4.36 -10.02 -9.95
CA ASP A 322 -3.30 -10.27 -8.97
C ASP A 322 -3.77 -11.23 -7.86
N LEU A 323 -5.01 -11.08 -7.38
CA LEU A 323 -5.60 -12.02 -6.43
C LEU A 323 -5.69 -13.44 -7.02
N GLU A 324 -6.23 -13.57 -8.23
CA GLU A 324 -6.58 -14.85 -8.83
C GLU A 324 -5.37 -15.58 -9.45
N GLU A 325 -4.43 -14.86 -10.04
CA GLU A 325 -3.34 -15.44 -10.82
C GLU A 325 -1.98 -15.41 -10.10
N VAL A 326 -1.86 -14.66 -8.98
CA VAL A 326 -0.62 -14.53 -8.20
C VAL A 326 -0.82 -14.93 -6.74
N TYR A 327 -1.69 -14.24 -6.01
CA TYR A 327 -1.79 -14.41 -4.55
C TYR A 327 -2.46 -15.72 -4.13
N LEU A 328 -3.57 -16.12 -4.76
CA LEU A 328 -4.22 -17.40 -4.44
C LEU A 328 -3.33 -18.60 -4.78
N PRO A 329 -2.72 -18.71 -5.98
CA PRO A 329 -1.78 -19.79 -6.27
C PRO A 329 -0.63 -19.88 -5.26
N ALA A 330 -0.03 -18.73 -4.90
CA ALA A 330 1.04 -18.70 -3.91
C ALA A 330 0.59 -19.09 -2.50
N ALA A 331 -0.66 -18.79 -2.14
CA ALA A 331 -1.24 -19.19 -0.87
C ALA A 331 -1.59 -20.69 -0.83
N ASP A 332 -2.01 -21.26 -1.97
CA ASP A 332 -2.38 -22.68 -2.13
C ASP A 332 -1.16 -23.61 -2.14
N ASP A 333 -0.07 -23.21 -2.82
CA ASP A 333 1.15 -23.99 -2.94
C ASP A 333 2.17 -23.77 -1.80
N GLY A 334 1.90 -22.81 -0.92
CA GLY A 334 2.72 -22.49 0.25
C GLY A 334 3.92 -21.56 -0.03
N SER A 335 4.05 -21.03 -1.25
CA SER A 335 5.11 -20.07 -1.62
C SER A 335 4.86 -18.64 -1.11
N LEU A 336 3.66 -18.35 -0.62
CA LEU A 336 3.34 -17.12 0.12
C LEU A 336 4.05 -17.11 1.49
N LYS A 337 5.13 -16.32 1.57
CA LYS A 337 5.91 -16.12 2.80
C LYS A 337 5.31 -15.02 3.66
N LEU A 338 4.99 -13.87 3.05
CA LEU A 338 4.42 -12.69 3.71
C LEU A 338 2.96 -12.89 4.13
N ARG A 339 2.50 -12.07 5.08
CA ARG A 339 1.07 -11.88 5.31
C ARG A 339 0.55 -10.68 4.53
N ILE A 340 -0.58 -10.83 3.84
CA ILE A 340 -1.13 -9.81 2.94
C ILE A 340 -2.56 -9.49 3.36
N ASN A 341 -2.89 -8.22 3.52
CA ASN A 341 -4.24 -7.69 3.50
C ASN A 341 -4.43 -6.98 2.17
N MET A 342 -5.17 -7.58 1.24
CA MET A 342 -5.32 -7.01 -0.09
C MET A 342 -6.60 -6.21 -0.23
N PHE A 343 -6.50 -5.11 -0.98
CA PHE A 343 -7.60 -4.22 -1.34
C PHE A 343 -7.85 -4.31 -2.84
N VAL A 344 -9.13 -4.23 -3.23
CA VAL A 344 -9.58 -4.14 -4.62
C VAL A 344 -10.31 -2.81 -4.86
N PRO A 345 -10.53 -2.36 -6.10
CA PRO A 345 -11.15 -1.05 -6.34
C PRO A 345 -12.56 -0.95 -5.75
N LEU A 346 -12.90 0.18 -5.12
CA LEU A 346 -14.21 0.44 -4.51
C LEU A 346 -15.37 0.21 -5.47
N ARG A 347 -15.20 0.54 -6.74
CA ARG A 347 -16.20 0.30 -7.80
C ARG A 347 -16.61 -1.16 -7.94
N THR A 348 -15.72 -2.08 -7.56
CA THR A 348 -15.95 -3.54 -7.59
C THR A 348 -16.44 -4.12 -6.26
N TRP A 349 -16.86 -3.27 -5.29
CA TRP A 349 -17.27 -3.71 -3.94
C TRP A 349 -18.30 -4.84 -3.93
N ARG A 350 -19.22 -4.89 -4.92
CA ARG A 350 -20.22 -5.96 -5.04
C ARG A 350 -19.58 -7.32 -5.27
N ARG A 351 -18.53 -7.39 -6.10
CA ARG A 351 -17.76 -8.62 -6.37
C ARG A 351 -17.04 -9.08 -5.10
N LEU A 352 -16.46 -8.16 -4.33
CA LEU A 352 -15.84 -8.48 -3.06
C LEU A 352 -16.84 -8.92 -1.99
N ALA A 353 -17.97 -8.23 -1.88
CA ALA A 353 -19.04 -8.59 -0.95
C ALA A 353 -19.54 -10.02 -1.22
N GLU A 354 -19.73 -10.37 -2.49
CA GLU A 354 -20.16 -11.71 -2.87
C GLU A 354 -19.08 -12.75 -2.56
N ARG A 355 -17.81 -12.47 -2.85
CA ARG A 355 -16.70 -13.34 -2.43
C ARG A 355 -16.70 -13.56 -0.92
N VAL A 356 -16.79 -12.50 -0.13
CA VAL A 356 -16.78 -12.58 1.34
C VAL A 356 -17.93 -13.45 1.85
N LYS A 357 -19.13 -13.29 1.30
CA LYS A 357 -20.28 -14.14 1.62
C LYS A 357 -20.02 -15.62 1.32
N HIS A 358 -19.31 -15.93 0.24
CA HIS A 358 -19.05 -17.30 -0.20
C HIS A 358 -17.89 -17.97 0.53
N VAL A 359 -16.78 -17.26 0.77
CA VAL A 359 -15.51 -17.84 1.24
C VAL A 359 -14.93 -17.17 2.50
N GLY A 360 -15.64 -16.23 3.13
CA GLY A 360 -15.13 -15.49 4.28
C GLY A 360 -14.16 -14.38 3.87
N THR A 361 -13.42 -13.80 4.82
CA THR A 361 -12.47 -12.68 4.57
C THR A 361 -11.01 -13.12 4.47
N ARG A 362 -10.73 -14.43 4.56
CA ARG A 362 -9.36 -14.94 4.55
C ARG A 362 -9.20 -16.27 3.84
N HIS A 363 -8.02 -16.45 3.28
CA HIS A 363 -7.56 -17.74 2.80
C HIS A 363 -7.44 -18.72 3.98
N PRO A 364 -7.76 -20.03 3.83
CA PRO A 364 -7.61 -21.01 4.90
C PRO A 364 -6.21 -21.09 5.50
N GLY A 365 -5.17 -20.81 4.71
CA GLY A 365 -3.78 -20.73 5.17
C GLY A 365 -3.46 -19.52 6.07
N GLY A 366 -4.40 -18.59 6.29
CA GLY A 366 -4.30 -17.50 7.25
C GLY A 366 -3.40 -16.31 6.86
N LYS A 367 -2.45 -16.48 5.94
CA LYS A 367 -1.53 -15.41 5.51
C LYS A 367 -2.16 -14.40 4.54
N LEU A 368 -3.08 -14.82 3.69
CA LEU A 368 -3.79 -13.94 2.75
C LEU A 368 -5.17 -13.58 3.28
N MET A 369 -5.45 -12.29 3.37
CA MET A 369 -6.75 -11.72 3.73
C MET A 369 -7.23 -10.75 2.65
N TRP A 370 -8.55 -10.65 2.53
CA TRP A 370 -9.27 -9.70 1.69
C TRP A 370 -10.45 -9.12 2.48
N GLY A 371 -11.20 -8.20 1.89
CA GLY A 371 -12.31 -7.51 2.57
C GLY A 371 -12.12 -5.99 2.67
N GLY A 372 -11.02 -5.48 2.13
CA GLY A 372 -10.80 -4.05 1.92
C GLY A 372 -11.10 -3.63 0.49
N VAL A 373 -11.59 -2.40 0.32
CA VAL A 373 -11.73 -1.72 -0.96
C VAL A 373 -11.01 -0.36 -0.98
N LYS A 374 -10.39 0.00 -2.11
CA LYS A 374 -9.59 1.22 -2.28
C LYS A 374 -10.24 2.16 -3.30
N GLU A 375 -10.26 3.46 -3.00
CA GLU A 375 -10.64 4.52 -3.93
C GLU A 375 -9.66 5.70 -3.89
N PHE A 376 -9.62 6.48 -4.96
CA PHE A 376 -8.96 7.78 -5.02
C PHE A 376 -9.99 8.90 -5.00
N TYR A 377 -9.76 9.92 -4.17
CA TYR A 377 -10.63 11.10 -4.11
C TYR A 377 -10.03 12.32 -4.82
N ASP A 378 -8.71 12.46 -4.76
CA ASP A 378 -7.95 13.52 -5.43
C ASP A 378 -6.61 13.01 -5.98
N GLY A 379 -5.80 13.93 -6.51
CA GLY A 379 -4.45 13.65 -7.00
C GLY A 379 -3.37 13.97 -5.96
N SER A 380 -2.27 14.59 -6.39
CA SER A 380 -1.07 14.82 -5.57
C SER A 380 -0.65 16.29 -5.48
N LEU A 381 0.14 16.63 -4.45
CA LEU A 381 0.63 18.00 -4.23
C LEU A 381 1.55 18.46 -5.37
N GLY A 382 2.51 17.63 -5.79
CA GLY A 382 3.52 18.02 -6.78
C GLY A 382 2.92 18.46 -8.11
N SER A 383 1.93 17.71 -8.59
CA SER A 383 1.18 17.93 -9.84
C SER A 383 0.09 18.99 -9.76
N ARG A 384 -0.14 19.54 -8.57
CA ARG A 384 -1.24 20.48 -8.28
C ARG A 384 -2.64 19.89 -8.53
N THR A 385 -2.79 18.59 -8.36
CA THR A 385 -4.06 17.88 -8.54
C THR A 385 -4.69 17.43 -7.22
N ALA A 386 -3.97 17.52 -6.10
CA ALA A 386 -4.58 17.41 -4.78
C ALA A 386 -5.68 18.46 -4.61
N LEU A 387 -6.82 18.06 -4.07
CA LEU A 387 -8.00 18.92 -4.00
C LEU A 387 -7.91 19.82 -2.77
N MET A 388 -7.72 21.12 -3.00
CA MET A 388 -7.47 22.12 -1.98
C MET A 388 -8.66 23.06 -1.76
N HIS A 389 -8.80 23.62 -0.56
CA HIS A 389 -9.73 24.73 -0.31
C HIS A 389 -9.25 26.05 -0.92
N GLU A 390 -7.94 26.26 -0.93
CA GLU A 390 -7.30 27.50 -1.37
C GLU A 390 -6.31 27.23 -2.51
N ARG A 391 -6.20 28.18 -3.45
CA ARG A 391 -5.29 28.09 -4.62
C ARG A 391 -3.86 27.75 -4.21
N TYR A 392 -3.15 27.01 -5.06
CA TYR A 392 -1.72 26.80 -4.90
C TYR A 392 -1.00 28.15 -4.88
N SER A 393 -0.09 28.34 -3.93
CA SER A 393 0.59 29.61 -3.70
C SER A 393 1.43 30.07 -4.90
N ASP A 394 2.01 29.12 -5.64
CA ASP A 394 2.77 29.39 -6.86
C ASP A 394 1.91 29.62 -8.12
N GLN A 395 0.58 29.43 -8.03
CA GLN A 395 -0.38 29.78 -9.09
C GLN A 395 -1.00 31.17 -8.88
N ASN A 396 -0.67 31.88 -7.79
CA ASN A 396 -1.17 33.22 -7.51
C ASN A 396 -0.56 34.31 -8.41
N HIS A 397 0.35 33.97 -9.34
CA HIS A 397 1.09 34.92 -10.16
C HIS A 397 0.62 35.09 -11.62
N THR A 398 -0.42 34.40 -12.10
CA THR A 398 -1.06 34.75 -13.38
C THR A 398 -2.00 35.95 -13.20
N ILE A 399 -1.42 37.14 -12.98
CA ILE A 399 -2.06 38.39 -13.35
C ILE A 399 -1.83 38.57 -14.85
N GLY A 400 -2.89 38.38 -15.64
CA GLY A 400 -2.89 38.73 -17.06
C GLY A 400 -3.00 37.56 -18.04
N GLN A 401 -4.16 36.90 -18.06
CA GLN A 401 -4.76 36.53 -19.34
C GLN A 401 -6.15 37.17 -19.41
N SER A 402 -6.39 37.83 -20.53
CA SER A 402 -7.40 38.83 -20.79
C SER A 402 -8.83 38.27 -20.77
N ASP A 403 -9.61 38.64 -19.75
CA ASP A 403 -11.06 38.73 -19.91
C ASP A 403 -11.38 40.11 -20.49
N GLY A 404 -11.30 40.18 -21.82
CA GLY A 404 -11.91 41.27 -22.56
C GLY A 404 -13.41 41.02 -22.67
N ASP A 405 -14.20 41.64 -21.81
CA ASP A 405 -15.24 42.57 -22.28
C ASP A 405 -15.67 43.46 -21.11
N GLY A 406 -15.53 44.76 -21.32
CA GLY A 406 -15.98 45.75 -20.37
C GLY A 406 -17.48 45.96 -20.55
N ARG A 407 -18.25 45.71 -19.49
CA ARG A 407 -19.49 46.44 -19.24
C ARG A 407 -19.83 46.40 -17.76
N SER A 408 -19.66 47.54 -17.14
CA SER A 408 -20.39 47.92 -15.94
C SER A 408 -21.87 47.90 -16.28
N ASP A 409 -22.67 47.14 -15.56
CA ASP A 409 -24.04 47.57 -15.28
C ASP A 409 -24.46 47.11 -13.88
N ASN A 410 -24.97 48.10 -13.17
CA ASN A 410 -25.41 48.07 -11.79
C ASN A 410 -26.94 47.97 -11.84
N THR A 411 -27.55 46.84 -11.46
CA THR A 411 -28.96 46.85 -11.02
C THR A 411 -29.29 45.71 -10.06
N ASP A 412 -30.16 46.11 -9.14
CA ASP A 412 -30.69 45.45 -7.96
C ASP A 412 -31.66 44.30 -8.25
N ASN A 413 -31.65 43.31 -7.35
CA ASN A 413 -32.79 42.58 -6.78
C ASN A 413 -33.74 41.77 -7.70
N THR A 414 -33.73 40.43 -7.57
CA THR A 414 -34.94 39.62 -7.32
C THR A 414 -34.57 38.18 -6.96
N SER A 415 -35.14 37.74 -5.85
CA SER A 415 -35.14 36.36 -5.36
C SER A 415 -35.87 35.41 -6.30
N ARG A 416 -35.20 34.32 -6.70
CA ARG A 416 -35.85 33.06 -7.13
C ARG A 416 -34.83 31.91 -7.18
N GLU A 417 -35.17 30.87 -6.43
CA GLU A 417 -34.77 29.46 -6.52
C GLU A 417 -33.74 29.10 -7.60
N ASN A 418 -32.53 28.68 -7.20
CA ASN A 418 -31.59 27.94 -8.04
C ASN A 418 -30.64 27.10 -7.14
N ASN A 419 -31.12 25.97 -6.59
CA ASN A 419 -30.24 24.98 -5.96
C ASN A 419 -29.32 24.25 -6.97
N GLU A 420 -29.54 24.43 -8.28
CA GLU A 420 -28.69 23.87 -9.34
C GLU A 420 -27.52 24.82 -9.72
N GLY A 421 -27.63 26.12 -9.42
CA GLY A 421 -26.60 27.12 -9.75
C GLY A 421 -25.41 27.15 -8.79
N GLU A 422 -25.64 26.89 -7.50
CA GLU A 422 -24.58 26.88 -6.48
C GLU A 422 -23.62 25.69 -6.66
N ALA A 423 -24.13 24.52 -7.07
CA ALA A 423 -23.30 23.35 -7.35
C ALA A 423 -22.41 23.56 -8.60
N GLU A 424 -22.94 24.19 -9.65
CA GLU A 424 -22.17 24.55 -10.84
C GLU A 424 -21.14 25.67 -10.59
N GLU A 425 -21.41 26.61 -9.67
CA GLU A 425 -20.44 27.64 -9.26
C GLU A 425 -19.34 27.08 -8.34
N GLU A 426 -19.66 26.16 -7.42
CA GLU A 426 -18.67 25.44 -6.59
C GLU A 426 -17.72 24.59 -7.44
N GLU A 427 -18.22 23.94 -8.49
CA GLU A 427 -17.42 23.09 -9.40
C GLU A 427 -16.48 23.92 -10.29
N LYS A 428 -16.89 25.13 -10.69
CA LYS A 428 -16.07 26.09 -11.47
C LYS A 428 -14.93 26.72 -10.65
N GLN A 429 -14.87 26.49 -9.35
CA GLN A 429 -13.88 27.06 -8.44
C GLN A 429 -12.98 26.01 -7.76
N LEU A 430 -12.99 24.76 -8.22
CA LEU A 430 -12.14 23.70 -7.69
C LEU A 430 -10.66 24.07 -7.87
N VAL A 431 -9.89 23.91 -6.79
CA VAL A 431 -8.43 23.99 -6.81
C VAL A 431 -7.91 22.57 -6.71
N GLY A 432 -7.32 22.07 -7.78
CA GLY A 432 -6.94 20.66 -7.91
C GLY A 432 -8.00 19.85 -8.64
N THR A 433 -8.00 18.52 -8.45
CA THR A 433 -8.84 17.60 -9.21
C THR A 433 -9.52 16.61 -8.27
N ARG A 434 -10.85 16.57 -8.32
CA ARG A 434 -11.61 15.46 -7.74
C ARG A 434 -11.65 14.32 -8.76
N THR A 435 -11.20 13.14 -8.38
CA THR A 435 -11.04 11.99 -9.30
C THR A 435 -12.28 11.12 -9.41
N VAL A 436 -13.27 11.33 -8.53
CA VAL A 436 -14.53 10.58 -8.49
C VAL A 436 -15.73 11.52 -8.37
N ASP A 437 -16.82 11.18 -9.05
CA ASP A 437 -18.10 11.88 -8.87
C ASP A 437 -18.64 11.69 -7.45
N LYS A 438 -19.14 12.76 -6.82
CA LYS A 438 -19.59 12.73 -5.42
C LYS A 438 -20.77 11.78 -5.19
N ALA A 439 -21.73 11.73 -6.12
CA ALA A 439 -22.91 10.88 -5.98
C ALA A 439 -22.53 9.40 -6.16
N VAL A 440 -21.69 9.10 -7.14
CA VAL A 440 -21.13 7.74 -7.36
C VAL A 440 -20.31 7.30 -6.15
N PHE A 441 -19.42 8.16 -5.65
CA PHE A 441 -18.62 7.86 -4.47
C PHE A 441 -19.47 7.53 -3.26
N LYS A 442 -20.49 8.36 -2.96
CA LYS A 442 -21.42 8.13 -1.86
C LYS A 442 -22.18 6.80 -2.01
N GLU A 443 -22.71 6.51 -3.20
CA GLU A 443 -23.42 5.25 -3.45
C GLU A 443 -22.54 4.03 -3.20
N GLN A 444 -21.30 4.07 -3.67
CA GLN A 444 -20.34 2.99 -3.48
C GLN A 444 -19.89 2.85 -2.02
N LEU A 445 -19.65 3.97 -1.33
CA LEU A 445 -19.31 3.99 0.10
C LEU A 445 -20.41 3.32 0.93
N GLU A 446 -21.66 3.73 0.74
CA GLU A 446 -22.79 3.15 1.46
C GLU A 446 -22.95 1.66 1.17
N GLY A 447 -22.77 1.26 -0.09
CA GLY A 447 -22.84 -0.14 -0.52
C GLY A 447 -21.76 -1.01 0.13
N ALA A 448 -20.49 -0.59 0.05
CA ALA A 448 -19.37 -1.30 0.65
C ALA A 448 -19.47 -1.37 2.18
N HIS A 449 -19.89 -0.26 2.82
CA HIS A 449 -20.11 -0.19 4.27
C HIS A 449 -21.19 -1.18 4.72
N LYS A 450 -22.36 -1.16 4.07
CA LYS A 450 -23.46 -2.11 4.34
C LYS A 450 -23.03 -3.56 4.08
N ALA A 451 -22.09 -3.79 3.17
CA ALA A 451 -21.51 -5.12 2.92
C ALA A 451 -20.47 -5.55 3.96
N GLY A 452 -20.13 -4.71 4.94
CA GLY A 452 -19.14 -4.99 5.98
C GLY A 452 -17.70 -4.99 5.47
N LEU A 453 -17.42 -4.24 4.39
CA LEU A 453 -16.09 -4.11 3.81
C LEU A 453 -15.37 -2.91 4.41
N GLN A 454 -14.07 -3.03 4.67
CA GLN A 454 -13.24 -1.88 5.04
C GLN A 454 -13.01 -1.01 3.82
N ILE A 455 -13.11 0.31 3.96
CA ILE A 455 -12.93 1.26 2.87
C ILE A 455 -11.65 2.06 3.16
N ALA A 456 -10.78 2.14 2.16
CA ALA A 456 -9.58 2.96 2.13
C ALA A 456 -9.72 4.01 1.04
N VAL A 457 -9.52 5.29 1.39
CA VAL A 457 -9.68 6.40 0.44
C VAL A 457 -8.42 7.24 0.43
N HIS A 458 -7.79 7.37 -0.73
CA HIS A 458 -6.71 8.34 -0.96
C HIS A 458 -7.28 9.76 -0.90
N ALA A 459 -6.74 10.57 -0.01
CA ALA A 459 -7.03 12.00 0.09
C ALA A 459 -5.76 12.75 0.55
N ILE A 460 -5.20 13.59 -0.33
CA ILE A 460 -3.98 14.36 -0.06
C ILE A 460 -4.32 15.79 0.36
N GLY A 461 -5.17 16.47 -0.41
CA GLY A 461 -5.49 17.88 -0.21
C GLY A 461 -6.43 18.13 0.96
N ASP A 462 -6.38 19.33 1.53
CA ASP A 462 -7.17 19.68 2.72
C ASP A 462 -8.68 19.60 2.49
N ARG A 463 -9.14 19.97 1.29
CA ARG A 463 -10.55 19.80 0.91
C ARG A 463 -10.91 18.35 0.65
N ALA A 464 -10.02 17.55 0.05
CA ALA A 464 -10.27 16.11 -0.11
C ALA A 464 -10.47 15.42 1.23
N VAL A 465 -9.58 15.69 2.20
CA VAL A 465 -9.68 15.10 3.55
C VAL A 465 -11.00 15.48 4.21
N ASP A 466 -11.40 16.75 4.18
CA ASP A 466 -12.68 17.19 4.73
C ASP A 466 -13.88 16.50 4.05
N GLU A 467 -13.91 16.47 2.71
CA GLU A 467 -15.01 15.86 1.96
C GLU A 467 -15.12 14.34 2.22
N VAL A 468 -14.00 13.64 2.38
CA VAL A 468 -13.98 12.20 2.71
C VAL A 468 -14.42 11.96 4.16
N VAL A 469 -14.00 12.79 5.12
CA VAL A 469 -14.46 12.69 6.51
C VAL A 469 -15.97 12.90 6.60
N GLU A 470 -16.51 13.90 5.89
CA GLU A 470 -17.97 14.12 5.83
C GLU A 470 -18.70 12.97 5.14
N ALA A 471 -18.12 12.38 4.09
CA ALA A 471 -18.71 11.21 3.43
C ALA A 471 -18.78 10.00 4.39
N TYR A 472 -17.74 9.76 5.19
CA TYR A 472 -17.76 8.74 6.24
C TYR A 472 -18.71 9.07 7.38
N ALA A 473 -18.85 10.35 7.77
CA ALA A 473 -19.85 10.77 8.77
C ALA A 473 -21.27 10.40 8.34
N GLY A 474 -21.57 10.49 7.03
CA GLY A 474 -22.82 10.05 6.44
C GLY A 474 -23.15 8.55 6.63
N LEU A 475 -22.17 7.72 7.01
CA LEU A 475 -22.34 6.29 7.25
C LEU A 475 -22.68 5.94 8.71
N GLU A 476 -22.57 6.88 9.65
CA GLU A 476 -22.66 6.60 11.10
C GLU A 476 -23.95 5.86 11.51
N ASN A 477 -25.07 6.16 10.83
CA ASN A 477 -26.39 5.62 11.13
C ASN A 477 -26.81 4.47 10.19
N LEU A 478 -25.91 3.99 9.32
CA LEU A 478 -26.20 2.88 8.42
C LEU A 478 -25.92 1.54 9.11
N GLU A 479 -26.83 0.58 8.92
CA GLU A 479 -26.63 -0.79 9.40
C GLU A 479 -25.58 -1.51 8.55
N ILE A 480 -24.73 -2.29 9.22
CA ILE A 480 -23.75 -3.18 8.59
C ILE A 480 -24.39 -4.56 8.45
N GLY A 481 -24.61 -5.01 7.22
CA GLY A 481 -25.43 -6.17 6.88
C GLY A 481 -24.72 -7.52 6.96
N ASN A 482 -23.39 -7.56 6.92
CA ASN A 482 -22.65 -8.81 6.90
C ASN A 482 -22.25 -9.24 8.32
N LYS A 483 -22.79 -10.38 8.79
CA LYS A 483 -22.52 -10.93 10.13
C LYS A 483 -21.39 -11.98 10.15
N GLY A 484 -20.67 -12.16 9.04
CA GLY A 484 -19.69 -13.24 8.87
C GLY A 484 -20.34 -14.64 8.83
N LYS A 485 -19.56 -15.67 8.52
CA LYS A 485 -19.98 -17.07 8.74
C LYS A 485 -19.87 -17.45 10.23
N GLU A 486 -20.60 -18.47 10.68
CA GLU A 486 -20.42 -19.01 12.05
C GLU A 486 -18.95 -19.34 12.32
N GLY A 487 -18.36 -18.69 13.35
CA GLY A 487 -16.95 -18.81 13.71
C GLY A 487 -16.06 -17.64 13.30
N GLU A 488 -16.53 -16.72 12.45
CA GLU A 488 -15.87 -15.43 12.18
C GLU A 488 -16.39 -14.36 13.15
N ASP A 489 -15.48 -13.69 13.86
CA ASP A 489 -15.82 -12.59 14.79
C ASP A 489 -15.99 -11.26 14.04
N LEU A 490 -16.83 -11.26 13.00
CA LEU A 490 -17.13 -10.09 12.15
C LEU A 490 -18.42 -9.38 12.58
N ASN A 491 -18.74 -9.41 13.88
CA ASN A 491 -19.93 -8.76 14.43
C ASN A 491 -19.76 -7.23 14.51
N TYR A 492 -19.54 -6.61 13.35
CA TYR A 492 -19.36 -5.18 13.20
C TYR A 492 -20.72 -4.49 13.40
N LYS A 493 -20.87 -3.82 14.54
CA LYS A 493 -22.14 -3.17 14.92
C LYS A 493 -22.19 -1.69 14.54
N THR A 494 -21.03 -1.08 14.29
CA THR A 494 -20.91 0.35 14.01
C THR A 494 -19.77 0.60 13.03
N ILE A 495 -19.77 1.76 12.37
CA ILE A 495 -18.68 2.26 11.51
C ILE A 495 -17.29 2.12 12.15
N ARG A 496 -17.19 2.33 13.48
CA ARG A 496 -15.93 2.21 14.22
C ARG A 496 -15.30 0.82 14.11
N HIS A 497 -16.12 -0.22 13.98
CA HIS A 497 -15.64 -1.59 13.89
C HIS A 497 -14.98 -1.90 12.55
N LEU A 498 -15.43 -1.26 11.45
CA LEU A 498 -14.85 -1.47 10.12
C LEU A 498 -13.52 -0.77 9.93
N ARG A 499 -13.21 0.21 10.78
CA ARG A 499 -11.93 0.95 10.77
C ARG A 499 -11.67 1.53 9.38
N HIS A 500 -12.68 2.18 8.79
CA HIS A 500 -12.51 2.90 7.52
C HIS A 500 -11.35 3.88 7.63
N ARG A 501 -10.63 4.06 6.53
CA ARG A 501 -9.33 4.69 6.55
C ARG A 501 -9.16 5.73 5.47
N ILE A 502 -8.39 6.75 5.81
CA ILE A 502 -7.89 7.75 4.88
C ILE A 502 -6.40 7.47 4.67
N GLU A 503 -6.03 7.29 3.40
CA GLU A 503 -4.65 7.14 2.98
C GLU A 503 -4.01 8.52 2.84
N HIS A 504 -2.75 8.63 3.23
CA HIS A 504 -1.96 9.86 3.19
C HIS A 504 -2.40 10.90 4.23
N ALA A 505 -3.56 11.54 4.03
CA ALA A 505 -4.01 12.70 4.81
C ALA A 505 -2.90 13.77 4.97
N GLN A 506 -2.19 14.04 3.87
CA GLN A 506 -0.97 14.86 3.87
C GLN A 506 -1.22 16.30 4.30
N HIS A 507 -2.36 16.90 3.92
CA HIS A 507 -2.68 18.28 4.22
C HIS A 507 -4.08 18.42 4.80
N THR A 508 -4.22 19.26 5.81
CA THR A 508 -5.52 19.60 6.40
C THR A 508 -5.59 21.09 6.75
N LYS A 509 -6.79 21.68 6.74
CA LYS A 509 -6.98 23.09 7.08
C LYS A 509 -7.07 23.33 8.60
N ASN A 510 -7.42 22.30 9.36
CA ASN A 510 -7.53 22.34 10.81
C ASN A 510 -7.37 20.93 11.41
N SER A 511 -6.12 20.45 11.48
CA SER A 511 -5.78 19.07 11.85
C SER A 511 -6.47 18.58 13.13
N ALA A 512 -6.62 19.45 14.14
CA ALA A 512 -7.24 19.08 15.41
C ALA A 512 -8.75 18.80 15.29
N ILE A 513 -9.47 19.59 14.49
CA ILE A 513 -10.91 19.39 14.23
C ILE A 513 -11.10 18.12 13.38
N VAL A 514 -10.29 17.97 12.33
CA VAL A 514 -10.31 16.78 11.46
C VAL A 514 -10.07 15.52 12.29
N ARG A 515 -9.04 15.52 13.13
CA ARG A 515 -8.74 14.44 14.09
C ARG A 515 -9.92 14.15 15.02
N ALA A 516 -10.54 15.18 15.60
CA ALA A 516 -11.68 14.98 16.51
C ALA A 516 -12.85 14.28 15.81
N LYS A 517 -13.22 14.72 14.60
CA LYS A 517 -14.26 14.07 13.79
C LYS A 517 -13.91 12.61 13.46
N MET A 518 -12.69 12.37 13.01
CA MET A 518 -12.21 11.01 12.72
C MET A 518 -12.25 10.12 13.97
N GLY A 519 -11.82 10.64 15.11
CA GLY A 519 -11.84 9.95 16.40
C GLY A 519 -13.25 9.57 16.86
N GLN A 520 -14.26 10.40 16.60
CA GLN A 520 -15.69 10.11 16.89
C GLN A 520 -16.24 8.99 16.00
N LEU A 521 -15.86 8.98 14.73
CA LEU A 521 -16.32 8.00 13.75
C LEU A 521 -15.50 6.69 13.77
N GLY A 522 -14.36 6.68 14.46
CA GLY A 522 -13.42 5.55 14.44
C GLY A 522 -12.72 5.40 13.08
N ILE A 523 -12.61 6.50 12.33
CA ILE A 523 -11.81 6.57 11.12
C ILE A 523 -10.34 6.53 11.53
N VAL A 524 -9.55 5.72 10.85
CA VAL A 524 -8.10 5.63 11.03
C VAL A 524 -7.38 6.37 9.90
N ILE A 525 -6.16 6.80 10.15
CA ILE A 525 -5.33 7.41 9.10
C ILE A 525 -4.08 6.58 8.86
N THR A 526 -3.62 6.60 7.63
CA THR A 526 -2.40 5.89 7.22
C THR A 526 -1.43 6.83 6.50
N PRO A 527 -0.73 7.67 7.29
CA PRO A 527 0.23 8.61 6.75
C PRO A 527 1.49 7.90 6.26
N ASN A 528 2.15 8.51 5.29
CA ASN A 528 3.39 8.02 4.70
C ASN A 528 4.54 9.01 4.99
N PRO A 529 5.31 8.83 6.08
CA PRO A 529 6.32 9.78 6.52
C PRO A 529 7.37 10.15 5.48
N LEU A 530 7.76 9.23 4.60
CA LEU A 530 8.79 9.49 3.58
C LEU A 530 8.35 10.48 2.50
N HIS A 531 7.05 10.64 2.27
CA HIS A 531 6.55 11.69 1.38
C HIS A 531 6.90 13.09 1.89
N LEU A 532 7.02 13.31 3.21
CA LEU A 532 7.49 14.59 3.76
C LEU A 532 8.89 14.93 3.22
N LEU A 533 9.78 13.93 3.14
CA LEU A 533 11.14 14.14 2.65
C LEU A 533 11.17 14.37 1.13
N ALA A 534 10.27 13.72 0.38
CA ALA A 534 10.11 13.95 -1.06
C ALA A 534 9.57 15.36 -1.34
N ASP A 535 8.56 15.79 -0.59
CA ASP A 535 7.85 17.05 -0.81
C ASP A 535 8.54 18.27 -0.20
N GLN A 536 9.54 18.09 0.69
CA GLN A 536 10.13 19.17 1.49
C GLN A 536 10.53 20.42 0.67
N ASN A 537 11.03 20.21 -0.55
CA ASN A 537 11.54 21.26 -1.42
C ASN A 537 10.42 22.02 -2.18
N ILE A 538 9.24 21.42 -2.30
CA ILE A 538 8.10 22.02 -3.02
C ILE A 538 7.03 22.55 -2.07
N LEU A 539 6.97 22.09 -0.82
CA LEU A 539 5.89 22.38 0.12
C LEU A 539 5.57 23.87 0.27
N GLU A 540 6.56 24.70 0.59
CA GLU A 540 6.32 26.14 0.80
C GLU A 540 5.96 26.84 -0.51
N SER A 541 6.51 26.42 -1.66
CA SER A 541 6.13 26.99 -2.96
C SER A 541 4.68 26.66 -3.33
N ARG A 542 4.21 25.44 -3.02
CA ARG A 542 2.87 24.96 -3.36
C ARG A 542 1.81 25.48 -2.40
N LEU A 543 2.08 25.46 -1.10
CA LEU A 543 1.11 25.75 -0.06
C LEU A 543 1.31 27.12 0.60
N GLY A 544 2.49 27.71 0.50
CA GLY A 544 2.84 28.90 1.29
C GLY A 544 3.08 28.55 2.76
N LYS A 545 3.78 29.44 3.46
CA LYS A 545 4.28 29.18 4.81
C LYS A 545 3.20 28.83 5.84
N GLU A 546 2.07 29.51 5.79
CA GLU A 546 1.00 29.36 6.80
C GLU A 546 0.39 27.95 6.77
N ARG A 547 -0.04 27.48 5.59
CA ARG A 547 -0.59 26.13 5.40
C ARG A 547 0.44 25.03 5.69
N VAL A 548 1.71 25.29 5.41
CA VAL A 548 2.81 24.36 5.77
C VAL A 548 2.96 24.24 7.29
N ASP A 549 2.92 25.35 8.02
CA ASP A 549 3.14 25.38 9.48
C ASP A 549 1.93 24.84 10.28
N HIS A 550 0.73 24.86 9.71
CA HIS A 550 -0.53 24.55 10.43
C HIS A 550 -1.37 23.41 9.84
N GLY A 551 -0.93 22.78 8.75
CA GLY A 551 -1.75 21.80 8.05
C GLY A 551 -1.02 20.67 7.35
N ALA A 552 0.25 20.82 7.02
CA ALA A 552 1.00 19.82 6.25
C ALA A 552 1.72 18.81 7.15
N TYR A 553 1.54 17.52 6.86
CA TYR A 553 2.21 16.40 7.53
C TYR A 553 2.04 16.43 9.05
N ALA A 554 0.80 16.67 9.49
CA ALA A 554 0.41 16.86 10.88
C ALA A 554 0.36 15.53 11.68
N PHE A 555 1.41 14.72 11.60
CA PHE A 555 1.44 13.37 12.17
C PHE A 555 1.12 13.38 13.66
N LYS A 556 1.76 14.24 14.45
CA LYS A 556 1.47 14.35 15.88
C LYS A 556 0.01 14.68 16.12
N THR A 557 -0.52 15.71 15.48
CA THR A 557 -1.90 16.12 15.72
C THR A 557 -2.91 15.06 15.30
N LEU A 558 -2.67 14.37 14.18
CA LEU A 558 -3.59 13.35 13.67
C LEU A 558 -3.42 11.98 14.35
N CYS A 559 -2.22 11.65 14.86
CA CYS A 559 -1.89 10.35 15.46
C CYS A 559 -1.88 10.31 16.98
N SER A 560 -1.77 11.45 17.67
CA SER A 560 -1.74 11.44 19.12
C SER A 560 -3.13 11.10 19.70
N PRO A 561 -3.20 10.20 20.69
CA PRO A 561 -4.37 10.06 21.55
C PRO A 561 -4.69 11.42 22.17
N HIS A 562 -5.97 11.77 22.31
CA HIS A 562 -6.31 13.02 22.99
C HIS A 562 -5.75 12.94 24.40
N SER A 563 -4.71 13.72 24.72
CA SER A 563 -4.25 13.77 26.11
C SER A 563 -5.41 14.35 26.91
N SER A 564 -5.94 13.59 27.86
CA SER A 564 -6.98 13.97 28.82
C SER A 564 -6.56 15.11 29.77
N SER A 565 -5.58 15.91 29.36
CA SER A 565 -5.02 17.05 30.08
C SER A 565 -5.96 18.26 30.06
N LEU A 566 -6.92 18.32 29.13
CA LEU A 566 -7.92 19.40 29.05
C LEU A 566 -9.22 19.11 29.81
N GLU A 567 -9.53 17.85 30.14
CA GLU A 567 -10.75 17.49 30.89
C GLU A 567 -10.61 17.62 32.42
N LYS A 568 -9.38 17.71 32.95
CA LYS A 568 -9.16 17.91 34.40
C LYS A 568 -9.63 19.27 34.92
N GLN A 569 -10.04 20.20 34.05
CA GLN A 569 -10.66 21.46 34.48
C GLN A 569 -12.19 21.44 34.51
N ALA A 570 -12.85 20.36 34.05
CA ALA A 570 -14.30 20.37 33.87
C ALA A 570 -15.02 19.09 34.34
N SER A 571 -14.63 18.47 35.46
CA SER A 571 -15.57 17.61 36.19
C SER A 571 -15.12 17.33 37.61
N SER A 572 -15.56 18.19 38.53
CA SER A 572 -15.71 17.83 39.92
C SER A 572 -17.18 17.47 40.15
N LYS A 573 -17.56 16.20 39.96
CA LYS A 573 -18.58 15.51 40.78
C LYS A 573 -18.89 14.09 40.30
N LYS A 574 -18.76 13.18 41.29
CA LYS A 574 -19.47 11.91 41.52
C LYS A 574 -18.98 10.61 40.83
N LYS A 575 -18.62 9.66 41.72
CA LYS A 575 -18.65 8.19 41.60
C LYS A 575 -20.12 7.71 41.39
N GLU A 576 -20.43 6.52 40.87
CA GLU A 576 -20.07 5.18 41.37
C GLU A 576 -20.59 4.09 40.38
N ASP A 577 -19.95 2.92 40.41
CA ASP A 577 -20.37 1.57 40.01
C ASP A 577 -20.82 1.23 38.58
N GLU A 578 -19.96 0.51 37.85
CA GLU A 578 -20.32 -0.62 36.98
C GLU A 578 -19.07 -1.49 36.69
N LYS A 579 -19.20 -2.80 36.88
CA LYS A 579 -18.19 -3.82 36.52
C LYS A 579 -18.60 -4.43 35.18
N GLU A 580 -17.79 -4.28 34.14
CA GLU A 580 -17.87 -5.14 32.95
C GLU A 580 -16.55 -5.19 32.16
N GLU A 581 -16.19 -6.44 31.85
CA GLU A 581 -15.38 -7.07 30.80
C GLU A 581 -14.08 -6.49 30.19
N VAL A 582 -13.19 -7.44 29.89
CA VAL A 582 -11.83 -7.32 29.37
C VAL A 582 -11.84 -6.95 27.89
N GLY A 583 -11.23 -5.81 27.53
CA GLY A 583 -11.03 -5.39 26.14
C GLY A 583 -10.82 -3.89 26.00
N GLY A 584 -9.85 -3.33 26.72
CA GLY A 584 -9.63 -1.89 26.79
C GLY A 584 -9.24 -1.24 25.45
N ARG A 585 -10.20 -0.55 24.81
CA ARG A 585 -9.98 0.66 23.99
C ARG A 585 -11.27 1.41 23.57
N ASP A 586 -12.39 1.22 24.28
CA ASP A 586 -13.71 1.67 23.80
C ASP A 586 -14.23 2.99 24.43
N LYS A 587 -13.34 3.83 24.97
CA LYS A 587 -13.74 5.15 25.50
C LYS A 587 -12.87 6.29 24.95
N GLY A 588 -13.45 7.04 24.00
CA GLY A 588 -13.16 8.46 23.71
C GLY A 588 -12.07 8.74 22.67
N ASP A 589 -12.45 9.35 21.54
CA ASP A 589 -11.64 10.31 20.77
C ASP A 589 -10.17 9.99 20.44
N VAL A 590 -9.81 8.71 20.23
CA VAL A 590 -8.47 8.32 19.76
C VAL A 590 -8.52 7.83 18.32
N THR A 591 -7.84 8.57 17.45
CA THR A 591 -7.51 8.12 16.09
C THR A 591 -6.29 7.20 16.18
N VAL A 592 -6.40 6.00 15.62
CA VAL A 592 -5.26 5.08 15.48
C VAL A 592 -4.55 5.41 14.17
N CYS A 593 -3.23 5.53 14.22
CA CYS A 593 -2.38 5.64 13.03
C CYS A 593 -1.69 4.33 12.70
N ALA A 594 -1.54 4.07 11.41
CA ALA A 594 -0.61 3.08 10.90
C ALA A 594 0.28 3.72 9.85
N PHE A 595 1.60 3.72 10.08
CA PHE A 595 2.55 4.30 9.13
C PHE A 595 2.80 3.33 7.99
N ALA A 596 3.12 3.89 6.83
CA ALA A 596 3.30 3.11 5.62
C ALA A 596 4.31 3.77 4.69
N SER A 597 4.85 2.99 3.75
CA SER A 597 5.78 3.53 2.75
C SER A 597 5.08 4.20 1.59
N ASP A 598 3.99 3.62 1.06
CA ASP A 598 3.52 3.88 -0.31
C ASP A 598 4.55 3.44 -1.38
N TRP A 599 5.25 2.34 -1.12
CA TRP A 599 6.21 1.77 -2.08
C TRP A 599 5.49 1.26 -3.34
N PRO A 600 6.00 1.55 -4.56
CA PRO A 600 7.30 2.14 -4.89
C PRO A 600 7.32 3.65 -5.17
N VAL A 601 6.31 4.41 -4.77
CA VAL A 601 6.27 5.88 -4.97
C VAL A 601 7.43 6.54 -4.24
N VAL A 602 7.66 6.13 -2.99
CA VAL A 602 8.86 6.47 -2.21
C VAL A 602 9.60 5.18 -1.78
N PRO A 603 10.87 5.27 -1.37
CA PRO A 603 11.65 4.08 -1.00
C PRO A 603 11.01 3.28 0.13
N LEU A 604 11.13 1.95 0.06
CA LEU A 604 10.74 1.07 1.15
C LEU A 604 11.87 1.02 2.18
N ASN A 605 11.74 1.79 3.26
CA ASN A 605 12.72 1.79 4.35
C ASN A 605 12.03 2.10 5.70
N PRO A 606 11.80 1.08 6.56
CA PRO A 606 11.15 1.27 7.85
C PRO A 606 11.89 2.25 8.77
N ALA A 607 13.22 2.25 8.76
CA ALA A 607 14.02 3.12 9.61
C ALA A 607 13.92 4.59 9.22
N LEU A 608 13.99 4.89 7.92
CA LEU A 608 13.76 6.23 7.41
C LEU A 608 12.31 6.66 7.63
N THR A 609 11.36 5.72 7.59
CA THR A 609 9.95 5.98 7.93
C THR A 609 9.80 6.42 9.38
N LEU A 610 10.40 5.68 10.32
CA LEU A 610 10.46 6.04 11.74
C LEU A 610 11.16 7.39 11.94
N HIS A 611 12.29 7.59 11.26
CA HIS A 611 13.06 8.83 11.37
C HIS A 611 12.25 10.04 10.88
N ALA A 612 11.62 9.94 9.70
CA ALA A 612 10.80 11.01 9.14
C ALA A 612 9.58 11.31 10.03
N ALA A 613 8.97 10.30 10.64
CA ALA A 613 7.85 10.49 11.57
C ALA A 613 8.28 11.20 12.86
N SER A 614 9.44 10.83 13.42
CA SER A 614 9.87 11.25 14.77
C SER A 614 10.83 12.42 14.83
N PHE A 615 11.55 12.70 13.75
CA PHE A 615 12.57 13.75 13.70
C PHE A 615 12.33 14.74 12.57
N GLN A 616 11.10 14.83 12.07
CA GLN A 616 10.75 15.91 11.15
C GLN A 616 11.08 17.28 11.76
N PRO A 617 11.54 18.25 10.95
CA PRO A 617 11.99 19.56 11.43
C PRO A 617 10.85 20.43 12.00
N ARG A 618 9.59 19.98 11.92
CA ARG A 618 8.38 20.73 12.29
C ARG A 618 7.80 20.24 13.61
N LYS A 619 6.84 20.98 14.17
CA LYS A 619 6.18 20.70 15.46
C LYS A 619 5.33 19.42 15.50
N GLU A 620 5.22 18.72 14.37
CA GLU A 620 4.31 17.60 14.15
C GLU A 620 5.00 16.23 14.28
N SER A 621 6.20 16.17 14.86
CA SER A 621 6.88 14.90 15.13
C SER A 621 6.17 14.05 16.17
N VAL A 622 6.13 12.74 15.93
CA VAL A 622 5.60 11.74 16.89
C VAL A 622 6.74 11.11 17.70
N PRO A 623 6.54 10.77 18.98
CA PRO A 623 7.52 9.98 19.73
C PRO A 623 7.89 8.69 18.98
N LEU A 624 9.15 8.29 19.02
CA LEU A 624 9.62 7.10 18.29
C LEU A 624 8.89 5.83 18.70
N THR A 625 8.48 5.72 19.96
CA THR A 625 7.64 4.62 20.44
C THR A 625 6.25 4.60 19.80
N GLU A 626 5.64 5.76 19.54
CA GLU A 626 4.37 5.87 18.81
C GLU A 626 4.56 5.58 17.31
N ALA A 627 5.67 6.06 16.72
CA ALA A 627 6.06 5.71 15.36
C ALA A 627 6.19 4.19 15.18
N PHE A 628 6.84 3.54 16.14
CA PHE A 628 7.02 2.10 16.14
C PHE A 628 5.72 1.31 16.31
N ILE A 629 4.81 1.77 17.18
CA ILE A 629 3.44 1.23 17.26
C ILE A 629 2.75 1.34 15.90
N GLY A 630 2.91 2.46 15.19
CA GLY A 630 2.31 2.68 13.89
C GLY A 630 2.77 1.70 12.79
N ILE A 631 3.98 1.13 12.88
CA ILE A 631 4.47 0.08 11.96
C ILE A 631 4.39 -1.33 12.55
N THR A 632 3.72 -1.52 13.69
CA THR A 632 3.53 -2.83 14.33
C THR A 632 2.08 -3.01 14.80
N SER A 633 1.77 -2.85 16.08
CA SER A 633 0.44 -3.13 16.64
C SER A 633 -0.65 -2.18 16.13
N GLY A 634 -0.31 -0.94 15.78
CA GLY A 634 -1.20 0.01 15.12
C GLY A 634 -1.59 -0.45 13.71
N ALA A 635 -0.60 -0.85 12.90
CA ALA A 635 -0.85 -1.41 11.57
C ALA A 635 -1.62 -2.74 11.63
N ALA A 636 -1.29 -3.63 12.57
CA ALA A 636 -2.05 -4.86 12.80
C ALA A 636 -3.52 -4.55 13.13
N PHE A 637 -3.79 -3.55 13.97
CA PHE A 637 -5.14 -3.09 14.27
C PHE A 637 -5.84 -2.52 13.04
N VAL A 638 -5.20 -1.65 12.26
CA VAL A 638 -5.81 -1.13 11.02
C VAL A 638 -6.16 -2.25 10.04
N GLY A 639 -5.38 -3.33 10.05
CA GLY A 639 -5.56 -4.51 9.21
C GLY A 639 -6.43 -5.64 9.79
N HIS A 640 -7.13 -5.44 10.91
CA HIS A 640 -7.92 -6.49 11.59
C HIS A 640 -7.12 -7.76 11.94
N ARG A 641 -5.84 -7.58 12.28
CA ARG A 641 -4.87 -8.64 12.62
C ARG A 641 -4.26 -8.49 14.01
N GLU A 642 -4.79 -7.60 14.86
CA GLU A 642 -4.29 -7.38 16.23
C GLU A 642 -4.43 -8.58 17.17
N LYS A 643 -5.29 -9.55 16.81
CA LYS A 643 -5.46 -10.84 17.49
C LYS A 643 -4.47 -11.90 16.99
N ASP A 644 -3.78 -11.64 15.88
CA ASP A 644 -2.86 -12.56 15.23
C ASP A 644 -1.39 -12.11 15.40
N ILE A 645 -1.08 -10.83 15.17
CA ILE A 645 0.29 -10.29 15.06
C ILE A 645 0.41 -8.86 15.62
N GLY A 646 1.62 -8.27 15.51
CA GLY A 646 1.90 -6.85 15.80
C GLY A 646 2.43 -6.57 17.20
N SER A 647 2.55 -7.59 18.05
CA SER A 647 3.24 -7.53 19.34
C SER A 647 3.85 -8.88 19.71
N ILE A 648 4.88 -8.87 20.55
CA ILE A 648 5.47 -10.09 21.14
C ILE A 648 4.81 -10.30 22.50
N ARG A 649 3.79 -11.16 22.51
CA ARG A 649 3.06 -11.57 23.72
C ARG A 649 2.44 -12.95 23.53
N PRO A 650 2.17 -13.70 24.61
CA PRO A 650 1.57 -15.03 24.52
C PRO A 650 0.32 -15.08 23.63
N GLU A 651 0.11 -16.22 22.98
CA GLU A 651 -1.00 -16.56 22.06
C GLU A 651 -0.98 -15.93 20.67
N LEU A 652 -0.21 -14.87 20.45
CA LEU A 652 0.00 -14.31 19.11
C LEU A 652 0.95 -15.17 18.28
N LEU A 653 0.81 -15.09 16.96
CA LEU A 653 1.71 -15.72 16.00
C LEU A 653 3.12 -15.14 16.14
N ALA A 654 4.11 -16.02 16.07
CA ALA A 654 5.51 -15.72 16.29
C ALA A 654 6.16 -15.04 15.07
N ASP A 655 5.68 -13.84 14.76
CA ASP A 655 6.25 -12.94 13.76
C ASP A 655 7.16 -11.94 14.46
N PHE A 656 8.48 -12.03 14.24
CA PHE A 656 9.47 -11.17 14.88
C PHE A 656 10.70 -10.96 14.00
N VAL A 657 11.45 -9.92 14.30
CA VAL A 657 12.68 -9.54 13.57
C VAL A 657 13.82 -9.43 14.56
N VAL A 658 14.99 -9.92 14.18
CA VAL A 658 16.22 -9.83 14.96
C VAL A 658 17.17 -8.85 14.26
N PHE A 659 17.56 -7.81 14.98
CA PHE A 659 18.47 -6.77 14.52
C PHE A 659 19.82 -6.86 15.22
N GLN A 660 20.89 -6.53 14.49
CA GLN A 660 22.24 -6.49 15.05
C GLN A 660 22.44 -5.32 16.03
N SER A 661 21.65 -4.27 15.92
CA SER A 661 21.70 -3.08 16.76
C SER A 661 20.29 -2.62 17.17
N ASP A 662 20.22 -1.78 18.21
CA ASP A 662 18.95 -1.23 18.68
C ASP A 662 18.39 -0.21 17.66
N ILE A 663 17.33 -0.61 16.98
CA ILE A 663 16.67 0.21 15.96
C ILE A 663 15.86 1.38 16.53
N MET A 664 15.61 1.37 17.84
CA MET A 664 14.94 2.45 18.55
C MET A 664 15.92 3.55 19.00
N GLU A 665 17.23 3.34 18.87
CA GLU A 665 18.25 4.36 19.15
C GLU A 665 18.97 4.84 17.89
N ASN A 666 18.97 4.03 16.82
CA ASN A 666 19.69 4.32 15.59
C ASN A 666 18.76 4.77 14.44
N SER A 667 18.80 6.05 14.09
CA SER A 667 18.04 6.61 12.97
C SER A 667 18.66 6.36 11.58
N THR A 668 19.81 5.71 11.51
CA THR A 668 20.59 5.52 10.28
C THR A 668 20.62 4.08 9.77
N LEU A 669 19.66 3.25 10.19
CA LEU A 669 19.66 1.83 9.82
C LEU A 669 19.66 1.66 8.30
N ASN A 670 20.55 0.80 7.87
CA ASN A 670 20.64 0.36 6.49
C ASN A 670 20.07 -1.07 6.39
N ASP A 671 19.81 -1.54 5.17
CA ASP A 671 19.30 -2.89 4.89
C ASP A 671 20.13 -4.02 5.53
N ALA A 672 21.38 -3.74 5.94
CA ALA A 672 22.31 -4.67 6.57
C ALA A 672 22.08 -4.91 8.08
N ASP A 673 21.18 -4.16 8.73
CA ASP A 673 20.97 -4.26 10.18
C ASP A 673 19.99 -5.37 10.59
N VAL A 674 19.12 -5.81 9.66
CA VAL A 674 18.23 -6.98 9.86
C VAL A 674 19.06 -8.25 9.71
N SER A 675 19.22 -8.99 10.80
CA SER A 675 19.94 -10.26 10.79
C SER A 675 19.06 -11.43 10.39
N GLN A 676 17.81 -11.46 10.89
CA GLN A 676 16.86 -12.54 10.67
C GLN A 676 15.41 -12.02 10.74
N THR A 677 14.54 -12.61 9.94
CA THR A 677 13.09 -12.33 9.96
C THR A 677 12.34 -13.63 10.12
N PHE A 678 11.36 -13.66 11.03
CA PHE A 678 10.57 -14.83 11.35
C PHE A 678 9.09 -14.58 11.08
N ILE A 679 8.41 -15.58 10.50
CA ILE A 679 6.95 -15.64 10.36
C ILE A 679 6.51 -17.01 10.85
N ASP A 680 5.47 -17.05 11.69
CA ASP A 680 4.99 -18.30 12.30
C ASP A 680 6.10 -19.06 13.07
N GLY A 681 7.07 -18.34 13.65
CA GLY A 681 8.22 -18.93 14.34
C GLY A 681 9.27 -19.57 13.41
N VAL A 682 9.05 -19.51 12.08
CA VAL A 682 9.97 -20.01 11.07
C VAL A 682 10.81 -18.86 10.53
N CYS A 683 12.13 -19.05 10.51
CA CYS A 683 13.07 -18.10 9.93
C CYS A 683 12.91 -18.09 8.40
N VAL A 684 12.50 -16.95 7.84
CA VAL A 684 12.19 -16.77 6.41
C VAL A 684 13.20 -15.87 5.68
N PHE A 685 14.11 -15.23 6.44
CA PHE A 685 15.26 -14.47 5.93
C PHE A 685 16.42 -14.54 6.95
N GLY A 686 17.66 -14.49 6.45
CA GLY A 686 18.88 -14.59 7.25
C GLY A 686 19.48 -16.00 7.33
N LEU A 687 20.68 -16.12 7.91
CA LEU A 687 21.31 -17.42 8.19
C LEU A 687 20.73 -17.99 9.49
N CYS A 688 19.96 -19.07 9.39
CA CYS A 688 19.22 -19.65 10.51
C CYS A 688 19.80 -21.00 10.98
N GLU A 689 21.06 -21.30 10.64
CA GLU A 689 21.70 -22.57 10.99
C GLU A 689 21.78 -22.79 12.50
N GLY A 690 21.55 -24.05 12.88
CA GLY A 690 21.13 -24.47 14.20
C GLY A 690 22.12 -24.11 15.31
N GLY A 691 21.59 -23.46 16.34
CA GLY A 691 22.24 -23.42 17.64
C GLY A 691 22.65 -24.84 18.03
N VAL A 692 23.92 -24.98 18.41
CA VAL A 692 24.52 -26.21 18.94
C VAL A 692 23.52 -26.89 19.86
N GLU A 693 23.11 -28.11 19.50
CA GLU A 693 22.35 -29.01 20.36
C GLU A 693 23.18 -29.26 21.63
N LYS A 694 22.94 -28.48 22.68
CA LYS A 694 23.29 -28.91 24.04
C LYS A 694 22.15 -29.78 24.53
N GLU A 695 22.20 -31.06 24.16
CA GLU A 695 21.42 -32.08 24.84
C GLU A 695 21.79 -32.09 26.33
N GLY A 696 20.76 -32.02 27.18
CA GLY A 696 20.77 -32.59 28.54
C GLY A 696 21.61 -31.88 29.60
N MET A 697 20.98 -31.00 30.38
CA MET A 697 21.42 -30.72 31.74
C MET A 697 20.73 -31.72 32.68
N GLN A 698 21.30 -32.93 32.77
CA GLN A 698 21.00 -33.84 33.88
C GLN A 698 21.87 -33.43 35.07
N ASN A 699 21.23 -33.38 36.24
CA ASN A 699 21.86 -33.25 37.54
C ASN A 699 22.97 -34.29 37.70
N GLU A 700 24.18 -33.86 38.06
CA GLU A 700 25.06 -34.65 38.91
C GLU A 700 26.07 -33.74 39.63
N ASP A 701 25.94 -33.67 40.95
CA ASP A 701 27.00 -33.28 41.87
C ASP A 701 28.21 -34.19 41.64
N SER A 702 29.40 -33.61 41.43
CA SER A 702 30.61 -33.95 42.19
C SER A 702 31.86 -33.27 41.60
N ASP A 703 32.77 -32.90 42.52
CA ASP A 703 34.15 -32.50 42.31
C ASP A 703 34.84 -33.20 41.13
N ASP A 704 35.51 -32.45 40.25
CA ASP A 704 36.98 -32.46 40.25
C ASP A 704 37.61 -31.38 39.36
N ARG A 705 38.81 -30.98 39.80
CA ARG A 705 39.70 -30.01 39.19
C ARG A 705 40.29 -30.54 37.89
N GLU A 706 40.35 -29.73 36.83
CA GLU A 706 41.62 -29.39 36.17
C GLU A 706 41.44 -28.36 35.05
N SER A 707 42.23 -27.30 35.15
CA SER A 707 42.48 -26.29 34.14
C SER A 707 43.16 -26.86 32.90
N LYS A 708 42.70 -26.48 31.69
CA LYS A 708 43.58 -26.37 30.51
C LYS A 708 43.04 -25.38 29.48
N ASN A 709 43.83 -24.32 29.30
CA ASN A 709 43.81 -23.38 28.17
C ASN A 709 43.88 -24.10 26.82
N LEU A 710 43.23 -23.56 25.79
CA LEU A 710 43.84 -23.15 24.50
C LEU A 710 42.73 -22.57 23.58
N LYS A 711 42.72 -21.25 23.37
CA LYS A 711 43.17 -20.53 22.16
C LYS A 711 42.23 -20.62 20.96
N VAL A 712 41.52 -19.51 20.78
CA VAL A 712 40.83 -19.01 19.59
C VAL A 712 41.86 -18.70 18.49
N GLU A 713 41.58 -19.07 17.24
CA GLU A 713 42.14 -18.42 16.04
C GLU A 713 41.06 -18.31 14.95
N LEU A 714 40.67 -17.04 14.72
CA LEU A 714 39.98 -16.36 13.61
C LEU A 714 38.79 -17.02 12.90
#